data_AF-A0A0F0IB46-F1
#
_entry.id   AF-A0A0F0IB46-F1
#
_cell.length_a   1.000
_cell.length_b   1.000
_cell.length_c   1.000
_cell.angle_alpha   90.00
_cell.angle_beta   90.00
_cell.angle_gamma   90.00
#
_symmetry.space_group_name_H-M   'P 1'
#
loop_
_entity.id
_entity.type
_entity.pdbx_description
1 polymer ?
#
loop_
_entity_poly.entity_id
_entity_poly.type
_entity_poly.pdbx_seq_one_letter_code
_entity_poly.pdbx_strand_id
1 'polypeptide(L)'
;MTDTSTTKKVTSDPILPAVDWVGHSVSLIAPIDPFKVKDVLESTENHRLIQPDWTSEESGQVPGSGTTYRIPANVKAELTGVKTYYHDLQIETGTSLASKLSVSASMGVSYMGVSVNASAEYEYETTFQTDSYYGVCSMEQQVYSASLRPGAHTWNNIDPNLISRIERLPAWNEKDPAVRQDWRKFFDVYGTHIIIETFYGNSYKMRVTSTETSSLQRERWKACIEAEFLGIVKSTVEVATEEEKKTYKKSRERSVSVEGGAPQQSAQLVEDPANQAKYEAWTNTLIPGVNDNITNIKVKSLYNLLEESDHDSHRAAAAKIKDALKYFLSLLYVEWEFKCGYGSSETPIPAFDKAAVSFMLDSDDIGTRIIRPNSEYQMKFWYDNPAKPRTMHMEQTQSPGGLGSIHALFFVETPRRPIKILVHVDRFYKEPSGYWARLKSKMTNTKITLYSPDAFFWTPELQSIKQPGNWRSGISTTLHRSVGQFAAMPPYSSYLGAFSVFALAALGESRSSWTLGQGIEVNWQSSSQQLSIVQANKTLLATVPGQNFLSASAGKDQWVGANGNFNYTSVDLNRCQGQIVTGVTHSSREDSINGEDVSIQGYLQNCGNQSIGYTMSFWVPKALPDRVAFDVNVEPGHKRNAPMNKLYVTFGSHISEDFYGLGAQASFASMKNQTIPIFSREQGVGRGDQPITALEDSQSWFSGGNEFTTYTAIPQYISSAARVFYLREEDTAFAEFDFTKPNAVTVRYDALTVGGHIMQADNMLNAITMLTDYVGKMPTLPEWVDNGAILGIQGGQEKVERIVKEGLKQDCPVAAVWLQDWSGTHSQEAPYGNMQISRLWWNWESDSKLYPTWTEFVQDLREEYGVKTLAYINPFVANVSSKADGYRRNLFLEATKGGYMVQNSTTNGTAIISSGKGIQAGILDLTNQKTRTWFADVLRKQVWNANISGVMWDFGEYTPITPDTKLANISSDAYFYHNQYPRDWAIFQRSVAKEMPLFNEMVTFHRSASLGSNRHLNLFWVGDQTTVWGVNDGIKSAVTIMGQMGISGYAQSHSDLGGYTTAFHPPTVANSSGAIGRSAEILGRWGELAAVSSAVFRSHEGNVPEVNAQFYTNSSTYSYYAYNARMFKSLGPYRRQILNNESKTRGWPLLRMPVLYHPDDSKARQISYQSFYLGADLYVAPVLDPQTTKLNVYLPGTDRNRTYTHVWSGKTYYAGQTVRVDAPYGKPAVFVVNHAHSPELNVFLDFVRKENGTVIRV
;
A
#
# COMPACT_ATOMS: atom_id res chain seq x y z
N MET A 1 -83.15 -7.47 -33.47
CA MET A 1 -83.57 -6.07 -33.71
C MET A 1 -82.31 -5.23 -33.79
N THR A 2 -82.16 -4.53 -34.92
CA THR A 2 -81.63 -3.16 -35.06
C THR A 2 -80.99 -2.49 -33.83
N ASP A 3 -79.74 -2.07 -33.99
CA ASP A 3 -79.25 -0.66 -34.04
C ASP A 3 -80.19 0.39 -33.37
N THR A 4 -79.77 1.28 -32.48
CA THR A 4 -78.74 2.31 -32.73
C THR A 4 -78.01 2.86 -31.48
N SER A 5 -76.70 3.02 -31.66
CA SER A 5 -75.81 4.13 -31.25
C SER A 5 -75.98 4.86 -29.90
N THR A 6 -74.95 4.72 -29.05
CA THR A 6 -74.26 5.87 -28.47
C THR A 6 -72.74 5.63 -28.53
N THR A 7 -72.10 6.42 -29.39
CA THR A 7 -70.67 6.52 -29.63
C THR A 7 -69.92 6.94 -28.36
N LYS A 8 -69.17 6.02 -27.75
CA LYS A 8 -68.05 6.38 -26.88
C LYS A 8 -66.82 6.62 -27.75
N LYS A 9 -66.38 7.89 -27.79
CA LYS A 9 -65.08 8.29 -28.32
C LYS A 9 -64.00 7.39 -27.71
N VAL A 10 -63.38 6.57 -28.55
CA VAL A 10 -62.05 6.01 -28.30
C VAL A 10 -61.09 7.19 -28.37
N THR A 11 -60.64 7.73 -27.24
CA THR A 11 -59.45 8.58 -27.20
C THR A 11 -58.24 7.65 -27.30
N SER A 12 -57.70 7.51 -28.50
CA SER A 12 -56.55 6.68 -28.85
C SER A 12 -55.22 7.38 -28.52
N ASP A 13 -55.15 8.06 -27.38
CA ASP A 13 -53.95 8.79 -26.99
C ASP A 13 -52.80 7.78 -26.70
N PRO A 14 -51.60 7.98 -27.26
CA PRO A 14 -50.48 7.07 -27.07
C PRO A 14 -49.97 7.04 -25.61
N ILE A 15 -49.32 5.95 -25.21
CA ILE A 15 -48.65 5.86 -23.90
C ILE A 15 -47.38 6.72 -23.93
N LEU A 16 -47.07 7.41 -22.84
CA LEU A 16 -45.83 8.20 -22.74
C LEU A 16 -44.61 7.27 -22.94
N PRO A 17 -43.71 7.54 -23.89
CA PRO A 17 -42.59 6.63 -24.21
C PRO A 17 -41.73 6.23 -23.00
N ALA A 18 -41.59 7.10 -22.01
CA ALA A 18 -40.85 6.78 -20.77
C ALA A 18 -41.43 5.60 -19.97
N VAL A 19 -42.72 5.31 -20.09
CA VAL A 19 -43.39 4.17 -19.43
C VAL A 19 -42.88 2.83 -19.98
N ASP A 20 -42.33 2.81 -21.19
CA ASP A 20 -41.71 1.64 -21.80
C ASP A 20 -40.35 1.29 -21.18
N TRP A 21 -39.82 2.09 -20.26
CA TRP A 21 -38.51 1.89 -19.66
C TRP A 21 -38.54 1.93 -18.13
N VAL A 22 -39.29 2.85 -17.53
CA VAL A 22 -39.47 2.90 -16.08
C VAL A 22 -40.06 1.58 -15.56
N GLY A 23 -39.42 0.98 -14.55
CA GLY A 23 -39.80 -0.32 -13.99
C GLY A 23 -39.14 -1.54 -14.67
N HIS A 24 -38.27 -1.36 -15.66
CA HIS A 24 -37.49 -2.45 -16.25
C HIS A 24 -36.18 -2.70 -15.52
N SER A 25 -35.74 -3.95 -15.55
CA SER A 25 -34.42 -4.34 -15.09
C SER A 25 -33.34 -3.89 -16.05
N VAL A 26 -32.18 -3.54 -15.51
CA VAL A 26 -30.91 -3.43 -16.23
C VAL A 26 -29.83 -4.19 -15.48
N SER A 27 -28.81 -4.66 -16.20
CA SER A 27 -27.61 -5.20 -15.58
C SER A 27 -26.51 -4.15 -15.59
N LEU A 28 -25.84 -3.97 -14.46
CA LEU A 28 -24.60 -3.21 -14.37
C LEU A 28 -23.40 -4.13 -14.16
N ILE A 29 -23.54 -5.43 -14.47
CA ILE A 29 -22.41 -6.35 -14.48
C ILE A 29 -21.63 -6.12 -15.78
N ALA A 30 -20.34 -5.84 -15.66
CA ALA A 30 -19.49 -5.41 -16.75
C ALA A 30 -19.35 -6.46 -17.89
N PRO A 31 -18.91 -6.05 -19.12
CA PRO A 31 -18.35 -4.75 -19.47
C PRO A 31 -19.38 -3.83 -20.15
N ILE A 32 -20.06 -3.03 -19.35
CA ILE A 32 -21.01 -2.00 -19.82
C ILE A 32 -20.39 -0.64 -19.51
N ASP A 33 -20.43 0.30 -20.46
CA ASP A 33 -19.92 1.67 -20.28
C ASP A 33 -21.06 2.57 -19.79
N PRO A 34 -21.11 2.93 -18.49
CA PRO A 34 -22.23 3.70 -17.94
C PRO A 34 -22.26 5.16 -18.42
N PHE A 35 -21.30 5.59 -19.24
CA PHE A 35 -21.37 6.86 -19.98
C PHE A 35 -22.28 6.78 -21.21
N LYS A 36 -22.61 5.58 -21.68
CA LYS A 36 -23.46 5.32 -22.83
C LYS A 36 -24.74 4.65 -22.38
N VAL A 37 -25.78 5.46 -22.16
CA VAL A 37 -27.08 4.96 -21.66
C VAL A 37 -27.65 3.88 -22.56
N LYS A 38 -27.47 4.02 -23.89
CA LYS A 38 -27.92 3.04 -24.87
C LYS A 38 -27.29 1.66 -24.68
N ASP A 39 -25.98 1.59 -24.43
CA ASP A 39 -25.28 0.32 -24.21
C ASP A 39 -25.85 -0.42 -22.98
N VAL A 40 -26.26 0.32 -21.94
CA VAL A 40 -26.86 -0.23 -20.73
C VAL A 40 -28.28 -0.71 -20.99
N LEU A 41 -29.08 0.08 -21.70
CA LEU A 41 -30.44 -0.29 -22.09
C LEU A 41 -30.46 -1.49 -23.04
N GLU A 42 -29.41 -1.72 -23.83
CA GLU A 42 -29.31 -2.86 -24.75
C GLU A 42 -28.60 -4.07 -24.12
N SER A 43 -28.11 -3.96 -22.87
CA SER A 43 -27.27 -4.98 -22.22
C SER A 43 -28.02 -6.18 -21.63
N THR A 44 -29.35 -6.09 -21.48
CA THR A 44 -30.18 -7.15 -20.89
C THR A 44 -31.44 -7.39 -21.70
N GLU A 45 -32.13 -8.50 -21.44
CA GLU A 45 -33.46 -8.77 -22.01
C GLU A 45 -34.53 -7.74 -21.57
N ASN A 46 -34.17 -6.75 -20.75
CA ASN A 46 -35.03 -5.68 -20.23
C ASN A 46 -36.33 -6.25 -19.70
N HIS A 47 -36.24 -7.12 -18.69
CA HIS A 47 -37.43 -7.70 -18.08
C HIS A 47 -38.19 -6.63 -17.29
N ARG A 48 -39.50 -6.54 -17.51
CA ARG A 48 -40.34 -5.60 -16.78
C ARG A 48 -40.63 -6.13 -15.38
N LEU A 49 -39.97 -5.58 -14.38
CA LEU A 49 -40.09 -6.01 -12.98
C LEU A 49 -41.21 -5.31 -12.23
N ILE A 50 -41.63 -4.12 -12.68
CA ILE A 50 -42.79 -3.40 -12.14
C ILE A 50 -43.81 -3.20 -13.26
N GLN A 51 -45.02 -3.73 -13.06
CA GLN A 51 -46.10 -3.63 -14.03
C GLN A 51 -46.76 -2.24 -13.97
N PRO A 52 -47.05 -1.59 -15.12
CA PRO A 52 -47.85 -0.38 -15.17
C PRO A 52 -49.23 -0.59 -14.54
N ASP A 53 -49.56 0.26 -13.58
CA ASP A 53 -50.86 0.25 -12.91
C ASP A 53 -51.85 1.13 -13.68
N TRP A 54 -52.67 0.51 -14.53
CA TRP A 54 -53.71 1.20 -15.30
C TRP A 54 -55.07 1.27 -14.58
N THR A 55 -55.12 1.01 -13.27
CA THR A 55 -56.37 1.15 -12.49
C THR A 55 -56.86 2.60 -12.44
N SER A 56 -55.94 3.57 -12.55
CA SER A 56 -56.22 4.97 -12.85
C SER A 56 -55.16 5.51 -13.81
N GLU A 57 -55.53 6.43 -14.69
CA GLU A 57 -54.60 7.02 -15.66
C GLU A 57 -54.62 8.54 -15.62
N GLU A 58 -53.43 9.13 -15.69
CA GLU A 58 -53.23 10.56 -15.89
C GLU A 58 -52.93 10.83 -17.37
N SER A 59 -53.38 11.95 -17.90
CA SER A 59 -53.05 12.40 -19.26
C SER A 59 -52.21 13.67 -19.21
N GLY A 60 -51.15 13.73 -19.99
CA GLY A 60 -50.29 14.91 -20.06
C GLY A 60 -49.75 15.17 -21.46
N GLN A 61 -49.78 16.44 -21.89
CA GLN A 61 -49.21 16.86 -23.17
C GLN A 61 -47.77 17.32 -22.97
N VAL A 62 -46.82 16.70 -23.68
CA VAL A 62 -45.41 17.14 -23.66
C VAL A 62 -45.32 18.49 -24.38
N PRO A 63 -44.90 19.58 -23.71
CA PRO A 63 -44.83 20.90 -24.34
C PRO A 63 -43.95 20.89 -25.60
N GLY A 64 -44.50 21.35 -26.73
CA GLY A 64 -43.83 21.36 -28.03
C GLY A 64 -44.09 20.14 -28.92
N SER A 65 -44.67 19.05 -28.39
CA SER A 65 -44.93 17.82 -29.18
C SER A 65 -46.28 17.78 -29.90
N GLY A 66 -47.24 18.60 -29.46
CA GLY A 66 -48.63 18.54 -29.93
C GLY A 66 -49.40 17.27 -29.52
N THR A 67 -48.77 16.30 -28.86
CA THR A 67 -49.33 14.98 -28.55
C THR A 67 -49.63 14.83 -27.06
N THR A 68 -50.84 14.38 -26.73
CA THR A 68 -51.25 14.05 -25.36
C THR A 68 -50.96 12.58 -25.10
N TYR A 69 -50.29 12.28 -23.99
CA TYR A 69 -49.89 10.93 -23.62
C TYR A 69 -50.62 10.42 -22.38
N ARG A 70 -50.85 9.11 -22.31
CA ARG A 70 -51.37 8.39 -21.15
C ARG A 70 -50.24 7.95 -20.22
N ILE A 71 -50.44 8.08 -18.91
CA ILE A 71 -49.48 7.78 -17.84
C ILE A 71 -50.17 6.92 -16.78
N PRO A 72 -49.60 5.75 -16.38
CA PRO A 72 -50.22 4.86 -15.39
C PRO A 72 -50.11 5.42 -13.96
N ALA A 73 -50.99 4.95 -13.07
CA ALA A 73 -51.13 5.42 -11.68
C ALA A 73 -49.83 5.37 -10.88
N ASN A 74 -48.98 4.38 -11.15
CA ASN A 74 -47.72 4.16 -10.45
C ASN A 74 -46.52 4.90 -11.05
N VAL A 75 -46.73 5.71 -12.09
CA VAL A 75 -45.70 6.57 -12.69
C VAL A 75 -46.04 8.04 -12.45
N LYS A 76 -45.01 8.87 -12.23
CA LYS A 76 -45.10 10.32 -12.16
C LYS A 76 -44.30 10.89 -13.33
N ALA A 77 -44.93 11.69 -14.19
CA ALA A 77 -44.25 12.40 -15.27
C ALA A 77 -44.09 13.89 -14.95
N GLU A 78 -42.91 14.44 -15.26
CA GLU A 78 -42.61 15.87 -15.18
C GLU A 78 -42.43 16.42 -16.60
N LEU A 79 -43.47 17.08 -17.12
CA LEU A 79 -43.56 17.54 -18.51
C LEU A 79 -43.11 19.00 -18.63
N THR A 80 -41.80 19.24 -18.66
CA THR A 80 -41.24 20.60 -18.50
C THR A 80 -41.07 21.39 -19.79
N GLY A 81 -41.12 20.73 -20.95
CA GLY A 81 -40.66 21.32 -22.22
C GLY A 81 -39.13 21.42 -22.27
N VAL A 82 -38.59 21.91 -23.38
CA VAL A 82 -37.13 21.95 -23.62
C VAL A 82 -36.44 22.87 -22.62
N LYS A 83 -35.62 22.29 -21.73
CA LYS A 83 -34.71 22.97 -20.81
C LYS A 83 -33.28 22.55 -21.08
N THR A 84 -32.39 23.51 -21.34
CA THR A 84 -30.98 23.24 -21.60
C THR A 84 -30.14 23.36 -20.33
N TYR A 85 -29.33 22.35 -20.07
CA TYR A 85 -28.35 22.28 -18.99
C TYR A 85 -26.95 22.15 -19.58
N TYR A 86 -26.03 22.99 -19.11
CA TYR A 86 -24.61 22.92 -19.46
C TYR A 86 -23.81 22.57 -18.21
N HIS A 87 -22.91 21.60 -18.32
CA HIS A 87 -22.08 21.16 -17.23
C HIS A 87 -20.61 21.38 -17.58
N ASP A 88 -19.92 22.17 -16.75
CA ASP A 88 -18.53 22.56 -16.98
C ASP A 88 -17.60 21.33 -17.02
N LEU A 89 -16.52 21.44 -17.80
CA LEU A 89 -15.48 20.42 -17.91
C LEU A 89 -14.87 20.10 -16.54
N GLN A 90 -14.98 18.84 -16.13
CA GLN A 90 -14.31 18.29 -14.94
C GLN A 90 -13.10 17.48 -15.39
N ILE A 91 -11.94 17.73 -14.78
CA ILE A 91 -10.73 16.93 -14.99
C ILE A 91 -10.37 16.23 -13.68
N GLU A 92 -10.50 14.91 -13.66
CA GLU A 92 -10.32 14.09 -12.47
C GLU A 92 -9.46 12.86 -12.78
N THR A 93 -8.78 12.31 -11.78
CA THR A 93 -8.24 10.95 -11.91
C THR A 93 -9.39 9.94 -11.88
N GLY A 94 -9.21 8.73 -12.39
CA GLY A 94 -10.26 7.70 -12.36
C GLY A 94 -10.77 7.43 -10.95
N THR A 95 -9.87 7.39 -9.96
CA THR A 95 -10.22 7.25 -8.53
C THR A 95 -11.03 8.44 -8.01
N SER A 96 -10.63 9.68 -8.35
CA SER A 96 -11.35 10.89 -7.92
C SER A 96 -12.74 10.97 -8.56
N LEU A 97 -12.84 10.64 -9.86
CA LEU A 97 -14.10 10.62 -10.58
C LEU A 97 -15.05 9.56 -10.01
N ALA A 98 -14.54 8.35 -9.73
CA ALA A 98 -15.31 7.28 -9.09
C ALA A 98 -15.84 7.68 -7.70
N SER A 99 -14.99 8.32 -6.89
CA SER A 99 -15.37 8.83 -5.57
C SER A 99 -16.45 9.92 -5.66
N LYS A 100 -16.27 10.92 -6.54
CA LYS A 100 -17.25 12.01 -6.72
C LYS A 100 -18.61 11.50 -7.22
N LEU A 101 -18.62 10.53 -8.13
CA LEU A 101 -19.83 9.89 -8.63
C LEU A 101 -20.53 9.04 -7.56
N SER A 102 -19.76 8.41 -6.66
CA SER A 102 -20.30 7.64 -5.53
C SER A 102 -20.97 8.53 -4.47
N VAL A 103 -20.49 9.77 -4.30
CA VAL A 103 -21.02 10.73 -3.32
C VAL A 103 -22.18 11.56 -3.87
N SER A 104 -22.25 11.78 -5.18
CA SER A 104 -23.22 12.69 -5.82
C SER A 104 -24.00 12.03 -6.95
N ALA A 105 -25.22 11.58 -6.66
CA ALA A 105 -26.13 11.04 -7.66
C ALA A 105 -26.47 12.07 -8.76
N SER A 106 -26.47 13.36 -8.45
CA SER A 106 -26.69 14.43 -9.44
C SER A 106 -25.51 14.57 -10.40
N MET A 107 -24.27 14.33 -9.96
CA MET A 107 -23.11 14.30 -10.84
C MET A 107 -23.16 13.13 -11.82
N GLY A 108 -23.68 11.97 -11.37
CA GLY A 108 -23.98 10.83 -12.25
C GLY A 108 -25.01 11.21 -13.32
N VAL A 109 -26.10 11.90 -12.94
CA VAL A 109 -27.10 12.38 -13.91
C VAL A 109 -26.49 13.37 -14.91
N SER A 110 -25.67 14.30 -14.41
CA SER A 110 -25.07 15.35 -15.22
C SER A 110 -24.03 14.82 -16.21
N TYR A 111 -23.13 13.91 -15.81
CA TYR A 111 -21.97 13.54 -16.61
C TYR A 111 -21.99 12.10 -17.15
N MET A 112 -22.89 11.24 -16.67
CA MET A 112 -23.02 9.84 -17.10
C MET A 112 -24.39 9.57 -17.72
N GLY A 113 -24.52 8.49 -18.50
CA GLY A 113 -25.80 8.02 -19.04
C GLY A 113 -26.64 7.23 -18.03
N VAL A 114 -26.01 6.77 -16.94
CA VAL A 114 -26.63 6.02 -15.86
C VAL A 114 -26.20 6.59 -14.52
N SER A 115 -27.16 6.95 -13.69
CA SER A 115 -26.93 7.38 -12.31
C SER A 115 -27.40 6.31 -11.34
N VAL A 116 -26.48 5.85 -10.50
CA VAL A 116 -26.74 4.90 -9.42
C VAL A 116 -26.86 5.65 -8.10
N ASN A 117 -27.91 5.39 -7.32
CA ASN A 117 -28.12 6.05 -6.02
C ASN A 117 -27.02 5.68 -5.01
N ALA A 118 -26.62 6.60 -4.13
CA ALA A 118 -25.44 6.50 -3.25
C ALA A 118 -25.47 5.32 -2.23
N SER A 119 -26.60 4.62 -2.10
CA SER A 119 -26.76 3.44 -1.22
C SER A 119 -26.65 2.08 -1.93
N ALA A 120 -26.33 2.04 -3.23
CA ALA A 120 -26.70 0.90 -4.08
C ALA A 120 -25.69 -0.24 -4.26
N GLU A 121 -24.70 -0.41 -3.38
CA GLU A 121 -23.74 -1.55 -3.46
C GLU A 121 -22.94 -1.63 -4.79
N TYR A 122 -23.05 -0.62 -5.67
CA TYR A 122 -22.30 -0.48 -6.92
C TYR A 122 -21.03 0.32 -6.68
N GLU A 123 -19.88 -0.26 -7.01
CA GLU A 123 -18.58 0.41 -6.88
C GLU A 123 -18.19 1.04 -8.21
N TYR A 124 -18.36 2.36 -8.37
CA TYR A 124 -17.89 3.08 -9.57
C TYR A 124 -16.39 2.88 -9.84
N GLU A 125 -15.60 2.53 -8.83
CA GLU A 125 -14.18 2.17 -8.98
C GLU A 125 -13.92 1.02 -9.96
N THR A 126 -14.90 0.12 -10.18
CA THR A 126 -14.76 -0.96 -11.18
C THR A 126 -14.91 -0.44 -12.62
N THR A 127 -15.43 0.78 -12.79
CA THR A 127 -15.68 1.42 -14.09
C THR A 127 -14.48 2.24 -14.60
N PHE A 128 -13.65 2.76 -13.69
CA PHE A 128 -12.58 3.71 -14.03
C PHE A 128 -11.18 3.14 -13.85
N GLN A 129 -10.25 3.52 -14.73
CA GLN A 129 -8.83 3.25 -14.57
C GLN A 129 -8.26 4.21 -13.53
N THR A 130 -7.83 3.70 -12.37
CA THR A 130 -7.39 4.50 -11.23
C THR A 130 -6.30 5.52 -11.58
N ASP A 131 -5.38 5.12 -12.46
CA ASP A 131 -4.15 5.86 -12.77
C ASP A 131 -4.25 6.64 -14.09
N SER A 132 -5.47 6.98 -14.53
CA SER A 132 -5.73 7.76 -15.74
C SER A 132 -6.46 9.06 -15.41
N TYR A 133 -6.17 10.12 -16.17
CA TYR A 133 -6.96 11.34 -16.14
C TYR A 133 -8.21 11.17 -17.02
N TYR A 134 -9.33 11.70 -16.54
CA TYR A 134 -10.63 11.74 -17.19
C TYR A 134 -11.09 13.19 -17.28
N GLY A 135 -11.32 13.66 -18.50
CA GLY A 135 -11.96 14.92 -18.79
C GLY A 135 -13.39 14.68 -19.21
N VAL A 136 -14.35 15.03 -18.36
CA VAL A 136 -15.78 14.82 -18.62
C VAL A 136 -16.51 16.16 -18.73
N CYS A 137 -17.36 16.28 -19.74
CA CYS A 137 -18.18 17.46 -20.00
C CYS A 137 -19.51 17.00 -20.60
N SER A 138 -20.59 17.73 -20.34
CA SER A 138 -21.88 17.39 -20.92
C SER A 138 -22.78 18.60 -21.13
N MET A 139 -23.70 18.42 -22.09
CA MET A 139 -24.85 19.28 -22.33
C MET A 139 -26.08 18.40 -22.49
N GLU A 140 -27.21 18.83 -21.95
CA GLU A 140 -28.48 18.12 -22.05
C GLU A 140 -29.61 19.12 -22.31
N GLN A 141 -30.46 18.88 -23.31
CA GLN A 141 -31.75 19.55 -23.43
C GLN A 141 -32.85 18.56 -23.03
N GLN A 142 -33.29 18.65 -21.78
CA GLN A 142 -34.33 17.80 -21.23
C GLN A 142 -35.71 18.33 -21.64
N VAL A 143 -36.58 17.44 -22.14
CA VAL A 143 -37.97 17.73 -22.53
C VAL A 143 -38.94 17.31 -21.43
N TYR A 144 -38.77 16.10 -20.90
CA TYR A 144 -39.54 15.56 -19.77
C TYR A 144 -38.76 14.48 -19.02
N SER A 145 -39.21 14.12 -17.82
CA SER A 145 -38.80 12.90 -17.13
C SER A 145 -40.00 12.11 -16.62
N ALA A 146 -39.81 10.83 -16.34
CA ALA A 146 -40.81 10.00 -15.67
C ALA A 146 -40.14 9.14 -14.61
N SER A 147 -40.77 9.00 -13.44
CA SER A 147 -40.28 8.23 -12.29
C SER A 147 -41.36 7.33 -11.70
N LEU A 148 -40.94 6.26 -11.03
CA LEU A 148 -41.84 5.43 -10.23
C LEU A 148 -42.32 6.19 -8.99
N ARG A 149 -43.62 6.07 -8.67
CA ARG A 149 -44.15 6.60 -7.41
C ARG A 149 -43.70 5.71 -6.24
N PRO A 150 -43.22 6.28 -5.13
CA PRO A 150 -42.75 5.50 -3.99
C PRO A 150 -43.90 4.76 -3.28
N GLY A 151 -43.54 3.82 -2.42
CA GLY A 151 -44.50 3.15 -1.55
C GLY A 151 -45.29 2.04 -2.24
N ALA A 152 -46.52 1.81 -1.76
CA ALA A 152 -47.41 0.76 -2.23
C ALA A 152 -47.67 0.78 -3.75
N HIS A 153 -47.63 1.96 -4.39
CA HIS A 153 -47.77 2.09 -5.85
C HIS A 153 -46.68 1.35 -6.63
N THR A 154 -45.47 1.25 -6.08
CA THR A 154 -44.37 0.50 -6.67
C THR A 154 -44.41 -0.96 -6.22
N TRP A 155 -44.49 -1.23 -4.91
CA TRP A 155 -44.30 -2.58 -4.39
C TRP A 155 -45.44 -3.55 -4.69
N ASN A 156 -46.69 -3.08 -4.75
CA ASN A 156 -47.83 -3.94 -5.09
C ASN A 156 -47.84 -4.39 -6.56
N ASN A 157 -47.00 -3.76 -7.39
CA ASN A 157 -46.92 -4.01 -8.83
C ASN A 157 -45.61 -4.74 -9.22
N ILE A 158 -44.83 -5.23 -8.25
CA ILE A 158 -43.65 -6.07 -8.52
C ILE A 158 -44.10 -7.40 -9.14
N ASP A 159 -43.42 -7.83 -10.20
CA ASP A 159 -43.67 -9.12 -10.87
C ASP A 159 -43.55 -10.28 -9.85
N PRO A 160 -44.63 -11.02 -9.57
CA PRO A 160 -44.59 -12.14 -8.63
C PRO A 160 -43.59 -13.24 -9.02
N ASN A 161 -43.25 -13.36 -10.30
CA ASN A 161 -42.27 -14.33 -10.77
C ASN A 161 -40.85 -14.01 -10.30
N LEU A 162 -40.51 -12.73 -10.08
CA LEU A 162 -39.21 -12.32 -9.52
C LEU A 162 -39.02 -12.94 -8.14
N ILE A 163 -40.02 -12.79 -7.26
CA ILE A 163 -39.99 -13.29 -5.88
C ILE A 163 -39.93 -14.82 -5.87
N SER A 164 -40.80 -15.48 -6.65
CA SER A 164 -40.81 -16.94 -6.74
C SER A 164 -39.50 -17.51 -7.29
N ARG A 165 -38.84 -16.80 -8.21
CA ARG A 165 -37.54 -17.21 -8.75
C ARG A 165 -36.44 -17.11 -7.69
N ILE A 166 -36.38 -16.00 -6.95
CA ILE A 166 -35.39 -15.80 -5.87
C ILE A 166 -35.55 -16.89 -4.79
N GLU A 167 -36.79 -17.23 -4.42
CA GLU A 167 -37.07 -18.29 -3.44
C GLU A 167 -36.51 -19.67 -3.86
N ARG A 168 -36.48 -19.97 -5.16
CA ARG A 168 -35.99 -21.25 -5.69
C ARG A 168 -34.47 -21.33 -5.88
N LEU A 169 -33.75 -20.21 -5.82
CA LEU A 169 -32.29 -20.22 -5.95
C LEU A 169 -31.61 -20.91 -4.75
N PRO A 170 -30.44 -21.55 -4.93
CA PRO A 170 -29.67 -22.05 -3.80
C PRO A 170 -29.21 -20.90 -2.88
N ALA A 171 -28.97 -21.19 -1.61
CA ALA A 171 -28.36 -20.22 -0.70
C ALA A 171 -26.98 -19.79 -1.24
N TRP A 172 -26.68 -18.49 -1.19
CA TRP A 172 -25.44 -17.98 -1.75
C TRP A 172 -24.21 -18.61 -1.07
N ASN A 173 -23.29 -19.10 -1.89
CA ASN A 173 -22.00 -19.63 -1.48
C ASN A 173 -20.96 -19.28 -2.55
N GLU A 174 -20.14 -18.27 -2.26
CA GLU A 174 -19.09 -17.80 -3.17
C GLU A 174 -18.09 -18.90 -3.58
N LYS A 175 -17.97 -20.00 -2.84
CA LYS A 175 -16.99 -21.06 -3.09
C LYS A 175 -17.53 -22.16 -4.00
N ASP A 176 -18.84 -22.24 -4.18
CA ASP A 176 -19.50 -23.29 -4.96
C ASP A 176 -19.76 -22.80 -6.41
N PRO A 177 -19.09 -23.37 -7.41
CA PRO A 177 -19.25 -22.95 -8.81
C PRO A 177 -20.69 -23.10 -9.35
N ALA A 178 -21.41 -24.14 -8.94
CA ALA A 178 -22.78 -24.38 -9.41
C ALA A 178 -23.73 -23.33 -8.84
N VAL A 179 -23.56 -23.00 -7.55
CA VAL A 179 -24.29 -21.90 -6.91
C VAL A 179 -23.98 -20.57 -7.59
N ARG A 180 -22.70 -20.26 -7.85
CA ARG A 180 -22.34 -19.04 -8.59
C ARG A 180 -23.02 -18.98 -9.96
N GLN A 181 -23.06 -20.09 -10.68
CA GLN A 181 -23.67 -20.16 -11.99
C GLN A 181 -25.20 -19.95 -11.96
N ASP A 182 -25.90 -20.53 -10.99
CA ASP A 182 -27.35 -20.33 -10.82
C ASP A 182 -27.69 -18.86 -10.53
N TRP A 183 -26.90 -18.21 -9.68
CA TRP A 183 -27.04 -16.79 -9.40
C TRP A 183 -26.66 -15.91 -10.60
N ARG A 184 -25.63 -16.27 -11.38
CA ARG A 184 -25.28 -15.57 -12.62
C ARG A 184 -26.44 -15.61 -13.62
N LYS A 185 -26.97 -16.81 -13.90
CA LYS A 185 -28.12 -17.01 -14.79
C LYS A 185 -29.34 -16.22 -14.32
N PHE A 186 -29.52 -16.06 -13.01
CA PHE A 186 -30.57 -15.20 -12.48
C PHE A 186 -30.35 -13.72 -12.83
N PHE A 187 -29.16 -13.17 -12.59
CA PHE A 187 -28.86 -11.77 -12.89
C PHE A 187 -28.82 -11.46 -14.39
N ASP A 188 -28.52 -12.45 -15.24
CA ASP A 188 -28.61 -12.30 -16.70
C ASP A 188 -30.05 -12.09 -17.19
N VAL A 189 -31.02 -12.73 -16.52
CA VAL A 189 -32.44 -12.64 -16.88
C VAL A 189 -33.15 -11.49 -16.19
N TYR A 190 -32.97 -11.34 -14.87
CA TYR A 190 -33.70 -10.37 -14.06
C TYR A 190 -32.94 -9.06 -13.84
N GLY A 191 -31.72 -8.94 -14.37
CA GLY A 191 -30.84 -7.79 -14.16
C GLY A 191 -30.34 -7.67 -12.72
N THR A 192 -29.59 -6.61 -12.44
CA THR A 192 -29.06 -6.29 -11.10
C THR A 192 -29.70 -5.06 -10.48
N HIS A 193 -30.24 -4.19 -11.33
CA HIS A 193 -30.85 -2.92 -10.96
C HIS A 193 -32.16 -2.73 -11.69
N ILE A 194 -32.99 -1.82 -11.19
CA ILE A 194 -34.24 -1.40 -11.81
C ILE A 194 -34.17 0.08 -12.18
N ILE A 195 -34.74 0.45 -13.33
CA ILE A 195 -34.89 1.84 -13.75
C ILE A 195 -36.02 2.48 -12.94
N ILE A 196 -35.67 3.45 -12.10
CA ILE A 196 -36.63 4.17 -11.25
C ILE A 196 -37.01 5.54 -11.82
N GLU A 197 -36.20 6.10 -12.71
CA GLU A 197 -36.49 7.36 -13.41
C GLU A 197 -35.75 7.41 -14.76
N THR A 198 -36.40 7.96 -15.77
CA THR A 198 -35.84 8.20 -17.11
C THR A 198 -35.97 9.66 -17.50
N PHE A 199 -34.95 10.19 -18.18
CA PHE A 199 -34.89 11.56 -18.70
C PHE A 199 -34.92 11.51 -20.23
N TYR A 200 -35.75 12.35 -20.85
CA TYR A 200 -35.92 12.39 -22.31
C TYR A 200 -35.54 13.75 -22.87
N GLY A 201 -34.87 13.75 -24.02
CA GLY A 201 -34.42 14.95 -24.69
C GLY A 201 -33.31 14.68 -25.69
N ASN A 202 -32.35 15.60 -25.79
CA ASN A 202 -31.07 15.33 -26.43
C ASN A 202 -29.91 15.57 -25.45
N SER A 203 -28.80 14.85 -25.62
CA SER A 203 -27.63 15.04 -24.78
C SER A 203 -26.33 14.75 -25.51
N TYR A 204 -25.30 15.51 -25.15
CA TYR A 204 -23.93 15.33 -25.60
C TYR A 204 -23.08 15.10 -24.34
N LYS A 205 -22.47 13.93 -24.23
CA LYS A 205 -21.63 13.54 -23.07
C LYS A 205 -20.24 13.15 -23.57
N MET A 206 -19.26 13.99 -23.26
CA MET A 206 -17.87 13.83 -23.67
C MET A 206 -17.04 13.22 -22.55
N ARG A 207 -16.20 12.25 -22.90
CA ARG A 207 -15.15 11.70 -22.05
C ARG A 207 -13.84 11.66 -22.84
N VAL A 208 -12.83 12.35 -22.33
CA VAL A 208 -11.44 12.21 -22.77
C VAL A 208 -10.70 11.48 -21.66
N THR A 209 -9.86 10.50 -22.00
CA THR A 209 -9.05 9.73 -21.03
C THR A 209 -7.58 9.77 -21.43
N SER A 210 -6.64 9.92 -20.49
CA SER A 210 -5.19 9.76 -20.75
C SER A 210 -4.63 8.59 -19.95
N THR A 211 -4.00 7.64 -20.64
CA THR A 211 -3.34 6.48 -20.02
C THR A 211 -1.96 6.79 -19.45
N GLU A 212 -1.45 8.01 -19.68
CA GLU A 212 -0.21 8.50 -19.09
C GLU A 212 -0.54 9.62 -18.10
N THR A 213 -0.30 9.39 -16.82
CA THR A 213 -0.44 10.39 -15.75
C THR A 213 0.85 11.17 -15.48
N SER A 214 1.97 10.79 -16.11
CA SER A 214 3.30 11.31 -15.79
C SER A 214 3.84 12.37 -16.77
N SER A 215 3.25 12.57 -17.95
CA SER A 215 3.85 13.39 -19.02
C SER A 215 3.29 14.82 -19.13
N LEU A 216 2.06 15.09 -18.67
CA LEU A 216 1.45 16.43 -18.69
C LEU A 216 0.68 16.71 -17.38
N GLN A 217 0.86 17.89 -16.80
CA GLN A 217 0.11 18.33 -15.62
C GLN A 217 -1.38 18.49 -15.93
N ARG A 218 -2.23 18.33 -14.90
CA ARG A 218 -3.71 18.34 -15.00
C ARG A 218 -4.25 19.59 -15.71
N GLU A 219 -3.71 20.75 -15.37
CA GLU A 219 -4.09 22.06 -15.89
C GLU A 219 -3.72 22.20 -17.36
N ARG A 220 -2.56 21.65 -17.76
CA ARG A 220 -2.14 21.61 -19.17
C ARG A 220 -3.00 20.66 -19.99
N TRP A 221 -3.42 19.56 -19.39
CA TRP A 221 -4.34 18.62 -20.02
C TRP A 221 -5.73 19.24 -20.22
N LYS A 222 -6.22 19.99 -19.22
CA LYS A 222 -7.44 20.82 -19.32
C LYS A 222 -7.35 21.82 -20.47
N ALA A 223 -6.27 22.60 -20.55
CA ALA A 223 -6.07 23.58 -21.62
C ALA A 223 -6.02 22.91 -23.01
N CYS A 224 -5.47 21.70 -23.12
CA CYS A 224 -5.47 20.94 -24.36
C CYS A 224 -6.86 20.45 -24.78
N ILE A 225 -7.70 20.04 -23.82
CA ILE A 225 -9.11 19.65 -24.09
C ILE A 225 -9.93 20.88 -24.47
N GLU A 226 -9.80 21.99 -23.74
CA GLU A 226 -10.48 23.25 -24.05
C GLU A 226 -10.09 23.77 -25.45
N ALA A 227 -8.82 23.64 -25.83
CA ALA A 227 -8.36 24.00 -27.17
C ALA A 227 -8.86 23.06 -28.26
N GLU A 228 -9.03 21.76 -27.99
CA GLU A 228 -9.60 20.82 -28.96
C GLU A 228 -11.10 21.01 -29.16
N PHE A 229 -11.85 21.15 -28.08
CA PHE A 229 -13.31 21.28 -28.08
C PHE A 229 -13.75 22.75 -27.97
N LEU A 230 -12.95 23.64 -28.53
CA LEU A 230 -13.21 25.08 -28.51
C LEU A 230 -14.58 25.37 -29.15
N GLY A 231 -15.43 26.10 -28.43
CA GLY A 231 -16.79 26.41 -28.86
C GLY A 231 -17.86 25.39 -28.41
N ILE A 232 -17.45 24.21 -27.93
CA ILE A 232 -18.35 23.22 -27.29
C ILE A 232 -18.15 23.24 -25.77
N VAL A 233 -16.89 23.32 -25.32
CA VAL A 233 -16.52 23.44 -23.91
C VAL A 233 -16.18 24.89 -23.59
N LYS A 234 -16.57 25.33 -22.39
CA LYS A 234 -16.24 26.67 -21.90
C LYS A 234 -14.73 26.78 -21.64
N SER A 235 -14.04 27.63 -22.39
CA SER A 235 -12.60 27.85 -22.27
C SER A 235 -12.24 28.75 -21.07
N THR A 236 -11.14 28.43 -20.41
CA THR A 236 -10.43 29.32 -19.48
C THR A 236 -9.29 30.05 -20.20
N VAL A 237 -8.65 31.03 -19.54
CA VAL A 237 -7.70 31.99 -20.17
C VAL A 237 -6.36 31.36 -20.60
N GLU A 238 -6.06 30.14 -20.15
CA GLU A 238 -4.77 29.49 -20.40
C GLU A 238 -4.69 28.81 -21.78
N VAL A 239 -3.58 29.02 -22.49
CA VAL A 239 -3.36 28.49 -23.84
C VAL A 239 -2.33 27.35 -23.80
N ALA A 240 -2.69 26.19 -24.35
CA ALA A 240 -1.77 25.06 -24.52
C ALA A 240 -0.74 25.32 -25.63
N THR A 241 0.52 24.94 -25.39
CA THR A 241 1.62 25.00 -26.36
C THR A 241 1.48 23.91 -27.44
N GLU A 242 2.16 24.08 -28.58
CA GLU A 242 2.12 23.08 -29.66
C GLU A 242 2.75 21.74 -29.28
N GLU A 243 3.75 21.75 -28.39
CA GLU A 243 4.37 20.54 -27.88
C GLU A 243 3.42 19.78 -26.94
N GLU A 244 2.74 20.49 -26.03
CA GLU A 244 1.71 19.92 -25.16
C GLU A 244 0.55 19.31 -25.95
N LYS A 245 0.06 20.00 -26.99
CA LYS A 245 -0.97 19.47 -27.89
C LYS A 245 -0.52 18.19 -28.58
N LYS A 246 0.76 18.09 -28.98
CA LYS A 246 1.33 16.90 -29.62
C LYS A 246 1.41 15.73 -28.65
N THR A 247 1.81 15.97 -27.40
CA THR A 247 1.85 14.95 -26.34
C THR A 247 0.44 14.50 -25.98
N TYR A 248 -0.48 15.43 -25.75
CA TYR A 248 -1.91 15.16 -25.51
C TYR A 248 -2.53 14.29 -26.60
N LYS A 249 -2.31 14.63 -27.88
CA LYS A 249 -2.84 13.84 -29.01
C LYS A 249 -2.32 12.41 -29.07
N LYS A 250 -1.12 12.13 -28.52
CA LYS A 250 -0.54 10.79 -28.49
C LYS A 250 -1.06 9.93 -27.33
N SER A 251 -1.32 10.54 -26.18
CA SER A 251 -1.67 9.82 -24.94
C SER A 251 -3.18 9.73 -24.69
N ARG A 252 -4.00 10.52 -25.38
CA ARG A 252 -5.45 10.58 -25.15
C ARG A 252 -6.25 9.53 -25.92
N GLU A 253 -7.37 9.14 -25.32
CA GLU A 253 -8.52 8.52 -25.96
C GLU A 253 -9.72 9.44 -25.78
N ARG A 254 -10.60 9.53 -26.80
CA ARG A 254 -11.81 10.34 -26.73
C ARG A 254 -13.02 9.50 -27.07
N SER A 255 -14.09 9.69 -26.31
CA SER A 255 -15.38 9.06 -26.50
C SER A 255 -16.48 10.09 -26.27
N VAL A 256 -17.53 10.04 -27.07
CA VAL A 256 -18.71 10.88 -26.91
C VAL A 256 -19.95 10.00 -27.03
N SER A 257 -20.94 10.23 -26.17
CA SER A 257 -22.31 9.74 -26.34
C SER A 257 -23.18 10.89 -26.80
N VAL A 258 -23.94 10.69 -27.88
CA VAL A 258 -24.91 11.66 -28.41
C VAL A 258 -26.25 10.97 -28.46
N GLU A 259 -27.21 11.46 -27.67
CA GLU A 259 -28.58 10.92 -27.62
C GLU A 259 -29.59 11.97 -28.10
N GLY A 260 -30.62 11.55 -28.83
CA GLY A 260 -31.67 12.45 -29.33
C GLY A 260 -31.25 13.38 -30.46
N GLY A 261 -32.19 14.15 -30.98
CA GLY A 261 -32.01 14.97 -32.18
C GLY A 261 -32.06 14.17 -33.48
N ALA A 262 -31.78 14.81 -34.60
CA ALA A 262 -31.87 14.16 -35.91
C ALA A 262 -30.76 13.09 -36.07
N PRO A 263 -31.09 11.85 -36.51
CA PRO A 263 -30.11 10.75 -36.57
C PRO A 263 -28.89 11.04 -37.43
N GLN A 264 -29.06 11.76 -38.55
CA GLN A 264 -27.97 12.08 -39.46
C GLN A 264 -26.96 13.04 -38.81
N GLN A 265 -27.44 14.11 -38.17
CA GLN A 265 -26.61 15.10 -37.47
C GLN A 265 -25.94 14.48 -36.24
N SER A 266 -26.65 13.59 -35.54
CA SER A 266 -26.10 12.83 -34.40
C SER A 266 -24.92 11.95 -34.85
N ALA A 267 -25.09 11.18 -35.94
CA ALA A 267 -24.02 10.34 -36.50
C ALA A 267 -22.82 11.18 -36.97
N GLN A 268 -23.07 12.30 -37.65
CA GLN A 268 -22.01 13.21 -38.11
C GLN A 268 -21.21 13.83 -36.96
N LEU A 269 -21.85 14.10 -35.82
CA LEU A 269 -21.22 14.62 -34.61
C LEU A 269 -20.41 13.54 -33.89
N VAL A 270 -20.88 12.29 -33.86
CA VAL A 270 -20.11 11.16 -33.29
C VAL A 270 -18.82 10.90 -34.09
N GLU A 271 -18.84 11.06 -35.42
CA GLU A 271 -17.65 10.92 -36.27
C GLU A 271 -16.62 12.04 -36.06
N ASP A 272 -17.07 13.25 -35.73
CA ASP A 272 -16.22 14.43 -35.55
C ASP A 272 -16.63 15.22 -34.28
N PRO A 273 -16.34 14.66 -33.09
CA PRO A 273 -16.93 15.11 -31.82
C PRO A 273 -16.50 16.50 -31.38
N ALA A 274 -15.39 17.01 -31.90
CA ALA A 274 -14.86 18.33 -31.53
C ALA A 274 -15.34 19.46 -32.46
N ASN A 275 -16.20 19.16 -33.45
CA ASN A 275 -16.61 20.12 -34.47
C ASN A 275 -17.78 21.00 -34.00
N GLN A 276 -17.48 22.25 -33.67
CA GLN A 276 -18.46 23.23 -33.19
C GLN A 276 -19.67 23.38 -34.13
N ALA A 277 -19.45 23.50 -35.44
CA ALA A 277 -20.55 23.70 -36.39
C ALA A 277 -21.51 22.50 -36.44
N LYS A 278 -20.97 21.27 -36.34
CA LYS A 278 -21.79 20.05 -36.26
C LYS A 278 -22.54 19.94 -34.93
N TYR A 279 -21.89 20.33 -33.83
CA TYR A 279 -22.51 20.36 -32.50
C TYR A 279 -23.69 21.36 -32.45
N GLU A 280 -23.51 22.57 -32.97
CA GLU A 280 -24.56 23.58 -33.08
C GLU A 280 -25.68 23.14 -34.03
N ALA A 281 -25.34 22.55 -35.18
CA ALA A 281 -26.32 22.03 -36.12
C ALA A 281 -27.18 20.92 -35.49
N TRP A 282 -26.58 20.00 -34.73
CA TRP A 282 -27.31 18.94 -34.03
C TRP A 282 -28.18 19.48 -32.90
N THR A 283 -27.68 20.42 -32.08
CA THR A 283 -28.43 21.00 -30.95
C THR A 283 -29.76 21.61 -31.40
N ASN A 284 -29.80 22.19 -32.60
CA ASN A 284 -31.02 22.80 -33.17
C ASN A 284 -32.01 21.80 -33.79
N THR A 285 -31.73 20.49 -33.75
CA THR A 285 -32.59 19.46 -34.38
C THR A 285 -33.62 18.85 -33.44
N LEU A 286 -33.61 19.18 -32.14
CA LEU A 286 -34.54 18.61 -31.17
C LEU A 286 -35.97 19.10 -31.43
N ILE A 287 -36.86 18.15 -31.68
CA ILE A 287 -38.30 18.34 -31.82
C ILE A 287 -38.97 17.44 -30.76
N PRO A 288 -39.52 18.01 -29.67
CA PRO A 288 -40.21 17.26 -28.63
C PRO A 288 -41.27 16.31 -29.17
N GLY A 289 -41.28 15.06 -28.71
CA GLY A 289 -42.17 13.99 -29.14
C GLY A 289 -41.88 13.38 -30.52
N VAL A 290 -40.84 13.84 -31.23
CA VAL A 290 -40.48 13.32 -32.57
C VAL A 290 -39.10 12.67 -32.56
N ASN A 291 -38.10 13.34 -31.99
CA ASN A 291 -36.72 12.84 -31.95
C ASN A 291 -36.01 13.14 -30.61
N ASP A 292 -36.76 13.38 -29.54
CA ASP A 292 -36.25 13.20 -28.19
C ASP A 292 -36.00 11.71 -27.91
N ASN A 293 -34.95 11.42 -27.16
CA ASN A 293 -34.59 10.07 -26.75
C ASN A 293 -34.17 10.05 -25.28
N ILE A 294 -33.95 8.86 -24.71
CA ILE A 294 -33.42 8.74 -23.36
C ILE A 294 -32.02 9.35 -23.29
N THR A 295 -31.85 10.39 -22.48
CA THR A 295 -30.58 11.08 -22.24
C THR A 295 -29.86 10.52 -21.01
N ASN A 296 -30.64 10.09 -20.02
CA ASN A 296 -30.12 9.55 -18.76
C ASN A 296 -31.16 8.64 -18.07
N ILE A 297 -30.69 7.72 -17.24
CA ILE A 297 -31.54 6.93 -16.34
C ILE A 297 -31.03 7.01 -14.90
N LYS A 298 -31.95 6.95 -13.92
CA LYS A 298 -31.59 6.63 -12.53
C LYS A 298 -32.02 5.21 -12.23
N VAL A 299 -31.13 4.49 -11.55
CA VAL A 299 -31.35 3.09 -11.20
C VAL A 299 -31.21 2.85 -9.70
N LYS A 300 -31.92 1.82 -9.22
CA LYS A 300 -31.85 1.31 -7.85
C LYS A 300 -31.50 -0.17 -7.89
N SER A 301 -30.65 -0.65 -6.98
CA SER A 301 -30.33 -2.09 -6.92
C SER A 301 -31.58 -2.91 -6.58
N LEU A 302 -31.66 -4.14 -7.10
CA LEU A 302 -32.79 -5.04 -6.78
C LEU A 302 -32.86 -5.33 -5.27
N TYR A 303 -31.71 -5.41 -4.60
CA TYR A 303 -31.63 -5.53 -3.15
C TYR A 303 -32.35 -4.37 -2.44
N ASN A 304 -31.98 -3.11 -2.75
CA ASN A 304 -32.58 -1.94 -2.10
C ASN A 304 -34.08 -1.79 -2.43
N LEU A 305 -34.49 -2.11 -3.67
CA LEU A 305 -35.91 -2.09 -4.06
C LEU A 305 -36.75 -3.02 -3.18
N LEU A 306 -36.27 -4.25 -2.97
CA LEU A 306 -36.98 -5.29 -2.23
C LEU A 306 -36.88 -5.08 -0.71
N GLU A 307 -35.75 -4.60 -0.21
CA GLU A 307 -35.54 -4.30 1.22
C GLU A 307 -36.46 -3.18 1.70
N GLU A 308 -36.67 -2.15 0.87
CA GLU A 308 -37.57 -1.03 1.18
C GLU A 308 -39.06 -1.42 1.17
N SER A 309 -39.42 -2.60 0.63
CA SER A 309 -40.82 -3.01 0.51
C SER A 309 -41.48 -3.33 1.85
N ASP A 310 -42.77 -2.99 1.96
CA ASP A 310 -43.64 -3.32 3.08
C ASP A 310 -44.06 -4.80 3.14
N HIS A 311 -43.92 -5.57 2.04
CA HIS A 311 -44.21 -7.01 2.00
C HIS A 311 -43.08 -7.87 2.60
N ASP A 312 -43.41 -8.78 3.52
CA ASP A 312 -42.44 -9.68 4.15
C ASP A 312 -41.70 -10.59 3.15
N SER A 313 -42.41 -11.07 2.12
CA SER A 313 -41.83 -11.91 1.06
C SER A 313 -40.76 -11.17 0.26
N HIS A 314 -40.94 -9.87 0.03
CA HIS A 314 -39.95 -9.04 -0.67
C HIS A 314 -38.70 -8.85 0.19
N ARG A 315 -38.84 -8.54 1.48
CA ARG A 315 -37.71 -8.41 2.41
C ARG A 315 -36.94 -9.73 2.58
N ALA A 316 -37.65 -10.86 2.60
CA ALA A 316 -37.02 -12.18 2.61
C ALA A 316 -36.21 -12.46 1.33
N ALA A 317 -36.76 -12.08 0.16
CA ALA A 317 -36.04 -12.15 -1.11
C ALA A 317 -34.80 -11.21 -1.12
N ALA A 318 -34.92 -10.00 -0.57
CA ALA A 318 -33.81 -9.04 -0.43
C ALA A 318 -32.65 -9.63 0.38
N ALA A 319 -32.93 -10.26 1.52
CA ALA A 319 -31.90 -10.89 2.35
C ALA A 319 -31.14 -12.00 1.60
N LYS A 320 -31.79 -12.69 0.66
CA LYS A 320 -31.21 -13.79 -0.09
C LYS A 320 -30.32 -13.33 -1.26
N ILE A 321 -30.68 -12.22 -1.92
CA ILE A 321 -29.96 -11.69 -3.09
C ILE A 321 -28.72 -10.85 -2.72
N LYS A 322 -28.70 -10.25 -1.52
CA LYS A 322 -27.69 -9.28 -1.07
C LYS A 322 -26.23 -9.68 -1.37
N ASP A 323 -25.79 -10.80 -0.81
CA ASP A 323 -24.37 -11.19 -0.90
C ASP A 323 -23.98 -11.64 -2.32
N ALA A 324 -24.92 -12.26 -3.05
CA ALA A 324 -24.71 -12.65 -4.44
C ALA A 324 -24.59 -11.41 -5.34
N LEU A 325 -25.50 -10.44 -5.18
CA LEU A 325 -25.49 -9.19 -5.94
C LEU A 325 -24.19 -8.41 -5.70
N LYS A 326 -23.79 -8.25 -4.43
CA LYS A 326 -22.52 -7.61 -4.07
C LYS A 326 -21.32 -8.31 -4.71
N TYR A 327 -21.30 -9.64 -4.75
CA TYR A 327 -20.24 -10.39 -5.41
C TYR A 327 -20.16 -10.07 -6.90
N PHE A 328 -21.27 -10.17 -7.64
CA PHE A 328 -21.28 -9.96 -9.10
C PHE A 328 -20.99 -8.51 -9.50
N LEU A 329 -21.43 -7.52 -8.71
CA LEU A 329 -21.11 -6.10 -8.95
C LEU A 329 -19.65 -5.75 -8.64
N SER A 330 -18.94 -6.59 -7.88
CA SER A 330 -17.51 -6.44 -7.58
C SER A 330 -16.58 -7.11 -8.60
N LEU A 331 -17.13 -7.85 -9.58
CA LEU A 331 -16.35 -8.56 -10.58
C LEU A 331 -15.76 -7.59 -11.61
N LEU A 332 -14.48 -7.78 -11.93
CA LEU A 332 -13.83 -7.07 -13.02
C LEU A 332 -13.96 -7.91 -14.30
N TYR A 333 -14.44 -7.29 -15.37
CA TYR A 333 -14.49 -7.90 -16.71
C TYR A 333 -13.41 -7.28 -17.56
N VAL A 334 -12.53 -8.14 -18.07
CA VAL A 334 -11.51 -7.72 -19.01
C VAL A 334 -11.92 -8.17 -20.40
N GLU A 335 -12.20 -7.21 -21.27
CA GLU A 335 -12.42 -7.43 -22.69
C GLU A 335 -11.08 -7.40 -23.44
N TRP A 336 -10.83 -8.43 -24.24
CA TRP A 336 -9.64 -8.54 -25.08
C TRP A 336 -10.05 -8.53 -26.53
N GLU A 337 -9.47 -7.61 -27.31
CA GLU A 337 -9.42 -7.74 -28.75
C GLU A 337 -8.01 -8.24 -29.09
N PHE A 338 -7.85 -9.07 -30.12
CA PHE A 338 -6.55 -9.38 -30.72
C PHE A 338 -6.58 -8.93 -32.17
N LYS A 339 -5.69 -8.01 -32.56
CA LYS A 339 -5.51 -7.52 -33.92
C LYS A 339 -4.07 -7.69 -34.33
N CYS A 340 -3.79 -8.69 -35.17
CA CYS A 340 -2.52 -8.77 -35.89
C CYS A 340 -2.72 -8.21 -37.30
N GLY A 341 -2.08 -7.09 -37.61
CA GLY A 341 -2.11 -6.49 -38.93
C GLY A 341 -0.90 -5.59 -39.18
N TYR A 342 -0.29 -5.75 -40.36
CA TYR A 342 0.66 -4.79 -40.90
C TYR A 342 -0.08 -3.84 -41.85
N GLY A 343 0.38 -2.59 -41.89
CA GLY A 343 -0.31 -1.47 -42.51
C GLY A 343 -0.58 -1.59 -44.02
N SER A 344 -1.62 -0.84 -44.41
CA SER A 344 -2.13 -0.49 -45.73
C SER A 344 -2.80 -1.60 -46.56
N SER A 345 -4.12 -1.73 -46.41
CA SER A 345 -5.05 -1.25 -47.44
C SER A 345 -6.49 -1.33 -46.92
N GLU A 346 -7.32 -0.39 -47.37
CA GLU A 346 -8.75 -0.31 -47.12
C GLU A 346 -9.45 -1.54 -47.71
N THR A 347 -9.79 -2.53 -46.89
CA THR A 347 -10.84 -3.49 -47.24
C THR A 347 -11.50 -4.02 -45.97
N PRO A 348 -12.83 -3.86 -45.79
CA PRO A 348 -13.52 -4.39 -44.62
C PRO A 348 -13.64 -5.91 -44.71
N ILE A 349 -13.27 -6.61 -43.64
CA ILE A 349 -13.50 -8.05 -43.46
C ILE A 349 -14.93 -8.24 -42.92
N PRO A 350 -15.70 -9.27 -43.35
CA PRO A 350 -17.08 -9.48 -42.91
C PRO A 350 -17.17 -9.73 -41.40
N ALA A 351 -18.25 -9.22 -40.79
CA ALA A 351 -18.53 -9.32 -39.37
C ALA A 351 -18.50 -10.79 -38.89
N PHE A 352 -17.71 -11.06 -37.85
CA PHE A 352 -17.88 -12.24 -37.02
C PHE A 352 -19.27 -12.15 -36.39
N ASP A 353 -20.06 -13.21 -36.55
CA ASP A 353 -21.36 -13.32 -35.91
C ASP A 353 -21.15 -13.31 -34.38
N LYS A 354 -21.69 -12.29 -33.70
CA LYS A 354 -21.53 -12.04 -32.25
C LYS A 354 -22.01 -13.21 -31.39
N ALA A 355 -22.69 -14.19 -31.96
CA ALA A 355 -23.29 -15.32 -31.27
C ALA A 355 -22.29 -16.44 -30.84
N ALA A 356 -21.04 -16.46 -31.30
CA ALA A 356 -20.20 -17.66 -31.19
C ALA A 356 -19.31 -17.81 -29.94
N VAL A 357 -19.22 -16.84 -29.02
CA VAL A 357 -18.37 -16.96 -27.81
C VAL A 357 -19.12 -16.52 -26.55
N SER A 358 -20.26 -17.16 -26.28
CA SER A 358 -20.97 -17.05 -24.99
C SER A 358 -20.85 -18.32 -24.14
N PHE A 359 -19.72 -19.03 -24.23
CA PHE A 359 -19.52 -20.29 -23.50
C PHE A 359 -18.24 -20.26 -22.66
N MET A 360 -18.33 -19.59 -21.51
CA MET A 360 -17.50 -19.90 -20.36
C MET A 360 -18.45 -20.07 -19.18
N LEU A 361 -18.68 -21.33 -18.78
CA LEU A 361 -19.02 -21.81 -17.42
C LEU A 361 -19.87 -23.11 -17.39
N ASP A 362 -20.23 -23.72 -18.52
CA ASP A 362 -21.22 -24.83 -18.51
C ASP A 362 -20.69 -26.27 -18.68
N SER A 363 -19.48 -26.63 -18.22
CA SER A 363 -19.21 -28.07 -18.05
C SER A 363 -18.13 -28.42 -17.02
N ASP A 364 -18.38 -29.53 -16.32
CA ASP A 364 -17.66 -30.13 -15.19
C ASP A 364 -16.16 -30.48 -15.40
N ASP A 365 -15.54 -29.99 -16.48
CA ASP A 365 -14.16 -30.31 -16.82
C ASP A 365 -13.38 -29.01 -17.12
N ILE A 366 -12.71 -28.50 -16.09
CA ILE A 366 -11.86 -27.29 -16.11
C ILE A 366 -10.39 -27.67 -16.42
N GLY A 367 -10.11 -28.96 -16.67
CA GLY A 367 -8.80 -29.46 -17.05
C GLY A 367 -8.50 -29.33 -18.55
N THR A 368 -8.20 -28.12 -19.02
CA THR A 368 -7.67 -27.82 -20.38
C THR A 368 -8.68 -27.93 -21.54
N ARG A 369 -8.88 -26.86 -22.32
CA ARG A 369 -9.75 -26.85 -23.52
C ARG A 369 -9.05 -26.30 -24.76
N ILE A 370 -9.36 -26.89 -25.91
CA ILE A 370 -8.90 -26.45 -27.24
C ILE A 370 -10.08 -25.83 -27.98
N ILE A 371 -10.00 -24.55 -28.33
CA ILE A 371 -10.99 -23.85 -29.15
C ILE A 371 -10.54 -23.94 -30.61
N ARG A 372 -11.48 -24.31 -31.50
CA ARG A 372 -11.26 -24.46 -32.94
C ARG A 372 -12.04 -23.40 -33.72
N PRO A 373 -11.46 -22.21 -33.99
CA PRO A 373 -12.04 -21.28 -34.94
C PRO A 373 -11.75 -21.83 -36.35
N ASN A 374 -12.79 -22.30 -37.06
CA ASN A 374 -12.76 -22.74 -38.46
C ASN A 374 -11.52 -23.53 -38.91
N SER A 375 -11.51 -24.85 -38.68
CA SER A 375 -10.62 -25.92 -39.20
C SER A 375 -9.09 -25.73 -39.34
N GLU A 376 -8.53 -24.53 -39.28
CA GLU A 376 -7.17 -24.20 -39.71
C GLU A 376 -6.32 -23.54 -38.62
N TYR A 377 -6.93 -23.04 -37.53
CA TYR A 377 -6.22 -22.48 -36.37
C TYR A 377 -6.63 -23.20 -35.08
N GLN A 378 -5.68 -23.46 -34.17
CA GLN A 378 -5.94 -24.13 -32.88
C GLN A 378 -5.35 -23.35 -31.72
N MET A 379 -6.20 -23.02 -30.75
CA MET A 379 -5.81 -22.34 -29.51
C MET A 379 -6.19 -23.18 -28.28
N LYS A 380 -5.27 -23.25 -27.32
CA LYS A 380 -5.41 -24.05 -26.11
C LYS A 380 -5.36 -23.15 -24.87
N PHE A 381 -6.28 -23.41 -23.95
CA PHE A 381 -6.44 -22.65 -22.71
C PHE A 381 -6.49 -23.60 -21.51
N TRP A 382 -5.83 -23.19 -20.43
CA TRP A 382 -5.95 -23.86 -19.12
C TRP A 382 -5.60 -22.92 -17.97
N TYR A 383 -6.06 -23.26 -16.77
CA TYR A 383 -5.67 -22.57 -15.54
C TYR A 383 -4.59 -23.37 -14.81
N ASP A 384 -3.77 -22.67 -14.03
CA ASP A 384 -2.82 -23.29 -13.10
C ASP A 384 -3.50 -24.13 -12.02
N ASN A 385 -4.70 -23.72 -11.56
CA ASN A 385 -5.52 -24.48 -10.62
C ASN A 385 -7.03 -24.32 -10.93
N PRO A 386 -7.71 -25.37 -11.41
CA PRO A 386 -9.15 -25.37 -11.74
C PRO A 386 -10.09 -24.94 -10.60
N ALA A 387 -9.75 -25.25 -9.35
CA ALA A 387 -10.59 -24.97 -8.18
C ALA A 387 -10.34 -23.59 -7.56
N LYS A 388 -9.19 -22.96 -7.88
CA LYS A 388 -8.77 -21.63 -7.40
C LYS A 388 -7.92 -20.95 -8.49
N PRO A 389 -8.52 -20.56 -9.63
CA PRO A 389 -7.78 -20.06 -10.77
C PRO A 389 -7.03 -18.77 -10.38
N ARG A 390 -5.70 -18.79 -10.47
CA ARG A 390 -4.82 -17.63 -10.21
C ARG A 390 -4.08 -17.19 -11.47
N THR A 391 -3.86 -18.12 -12.39
CA THR A 391 -3.14 -17.89 -13.64
C THR A 391 -3.84 -18.57 -14.80
N MET A 392 -4.20 -17.80 -15.83
CA MET A 392 -4.74 -18.34 -17.09
C MET A 392 -3.63 -18.42 -18.13
N HIS A 393 -3.46 -19.61 -18.71
CA HIS A 393 -2.50 -19.89 -19.77
C HIS A 393 -3.22 -19.95 -21.11
N MET A 394 -2.62 -19.30 -22.11
CA MET A 394 -3.08 -19.32 -23.50
C MET A 394 -1.91 -19.68 -24.42
N GLU A 395 -2.12 -20.67 -25.27
CA GLU A 395 -1.13 -21.18 -26.22
C GLU A 395 -1.75 -21.33 -27.61
N GLN A 396 -1.11 -20.74 -28.62
CA GLN A 396 -1.42 -21.03 -30.02
C GLN A 396 -0.64 -22.27 -30.46
N THR A 397 -1.34 -23.32 -30.89
CA THR A 397 -0.73 -24.64 -31.15
C THR A 397 -0.61 -24.97 -32.64
N GLN A 398 -1.26 -24.20 -33.53
CA GLN A 398 -1.18 -24.40 -34.98
C GLN A 398 -1.49 -23.12 -35.78
N SER A 399 -0.79 -22.95 -36.91
CA SER A 399 -0.99 -21.91 -37.92
C SER A 399 -0.72 -22.50 -39.32
N PRO A 400 -1.57 -22.32 -40.33
CA PRO A 400 -1.19 -22.56 -41.72
C PRO A 400 -0.23 -21.45 -42.15
N GLY A 401 0.74 -21.76 -42.99
CA GLY A 401 1.78 -20.82 -43.46
C GLY A 401 1.30 -19.66 -44.35
N GLY A 402 0.14 -19.04 -44.05
CA GLY A 402 -0.45 -17.94 -44.81
C GLY A 402 -1.05 -16.84 -43.91
N LEU A 403 -0.96 -15.60 -44.40
CA LEU A 403 -1.38 -14.36 -43.75
C LEU A 403 -2.91 -14.27 -43.61
N GLY A 404 -3.41 -14.19 -42.37
CA GLY A 404 -4.81 -13.91 -42.04
C GLY A 404 -4.96 -13.33 -40.63
N SER A 405 -5.96 -12.46 -40.42
CA SER A 405 -6.28 -11.82 -39.14
C SER A 405 -7.37 -12.59 -38.38
N ILE A 406 -7.17 -12.82 -37.08
CA ILE A 406 -8.13 -13.47 -36.18
C ILE A 406 -8.74 -12.40 -35.26
N HIS A 407 -10.07 -12.40 -35.13
CA HIS A 407 -10.78 -11.65 -34.10
C HIS A 407 -11.33 -12.65 -33.08
N ALA A 408 -10.93 -12.52 -31.81
CA ALA A 408 -11.47 -13.31 -30.71
C ALA A 408 -11.75 -12.40 -29.52
N LEU A 409 -12.94 -12.54 -28.93
CA LEU A 409 -13.40 -11.80 -27.75
C LEU A 409 -13.46 -12.78 -26.57
N PHE A 410 -12.93 -12.39 -25.41
CA PHE A 410 -12.96 -13.21 -24.19
C PHE A 410 -13.36 -12.36 -22.98
N PHE A 411 -14.11 -12.97 -22.06
CA PHE A 411 -14.51 -12.38 -20.78
C PHE A 411 -14.01 -13.27 -19.63
N VAL A 412 -13.27 -12.72 -18.68
CA VAL A 412 -12.80 -13.46 -17.49
C VAL A 412 -13.49 -12.89 -16.26
N GLU A 413 -14.27 -13.71 -15.55
CA GLU A 413 -14.95 -13.31 -14.32
C GLU A 413 -14.03 -13.47 -13.10
N THR A 414 -13.67 -12.37 -12.44
CA THR A 414 -12.76 -12.41 -11.28
C THR A 414 -13.18 -11.43 -10.19
N PRO A 415 -13.40 -11.87 -8.92
CA PRO A 415 -13.51 -10.93 -7.80
C PRO A 415 -12.13 -10.36 -7.51
N ARG A 416 -12.00 -9.06 -7.16
CA ARG A 416 -10.74 -8.28 -6.95
C ARG A 416 -9.60 -9.08 -6.28
N ARG A 417 -8.93 -9.94 -7.06
CA ARG A 417 -7.74 -10.69 -6.70
C ARG A 417 -6.83 -10.64 -7.93
N PRO A 418 -5.55 -10.30 -7.76
CA PRO A 418 -4.64 -10.18 -8.89
C PRO A 418 -4.50 -11.53 -9.60
N ILE A 419 -4.85 -11.57 -10.88
CA ILE A 419 -4.65 -12.73 -11.75
C ILE A 419 -3.50 -12.43 -12.70
N LYS A 420 -2.66 -13.43 -12.93
CA LYS A 420 -1.56 -13.35 -13.88
C LYS A 420 -1.98 -14.03 -15.17
N ILE A 421 -1.76 -13.41 -16.32
CA ILE A 421 -2.12 -14.02 -17.61
C ILE A 421 -0.83 -14.23 -18.39
N LEU A 422 -0.61 -15.48 -18.78
CA LEU A 422 0.57 -15.93 -19.50
C LEU A 422 0.18 -16.22 -20.94
N VAL A 423 0.72 -15.42 -21.87
CA VAL A 423 0.43 -15.55 -23.29
C VAL A 423 1.70 -15.99 -24.01
N HIS A 424 1.65 -17.20 -24.58
CA HIS A 424 2.73 -17.76 -25.39
C HIS A 424 2.40 -17.55 -26.88
N VAL A 425 3.24 -16.77 -27.57
CA VAL A 425 3.08 -16.48 -29.01
C VAL A 425 4.37 -16.85 -29.72
N ASP A 426 4.29 -17.78 -30.67
CA ASP A 426 5.49 -18.33 -31.31
C ASP A 426 6.19 -17.35 -32.27
N ARG A 427 5.50 -16.35 -32.84
CA ARG A 427 6.13 -15.30 -33.68
C ARG A 427 5.39 -13.96 -33.66
N PHE A 428 6.13 -12.86 -33.43
CA PHE A 428 5.69 -11.50 -33.76
C PHE A 428 6.35 -11.03 -35.06
N TYR A 429 5.56 -10.54 -36.02
CA TYR A 429 6.07 -9.65 -37.06
C TYR A 429 5.51 -8.26 -36.81
N LYS A 430 6.30 -7.46 -36.08
CA LYS A 430 6.15 -6.04 -35.70
C LYS A 430 4.93 -5.67 -34.86
N GLU A 431 5.21 -4.92 -33.80
CA GLU A 431 4.22 -4.25 -32.97
C GLU A 431 3.64 -3.02 -33.71
N PRO A 432 2.32 -2.85 -33.79
CA PRO A 432 1.73 -1.53 -33.93
C PRO A 432 1.91 -0.84 -32.57
N SER A 433 2.78 0.16 -32.51
CA SER A 433 3.05 0.96 -31.30
C SER A 433 1.75 1.37 -30.59
N GLY A 434 1.56 0.94 -29.34
CA GLY A 434 0.44 1.36 -28.47
C GLY A 434 -0.60 0.28 -28.17
N TYR A 435 -0.57 -0.89 -28.83
CA TYR A 435 -1.59 -1.91 -28.65
C TYR A 435 -1.59 -2.56 -27.25
N TRP A 436 -0.40 -2.95 -26.75
CA TRP A 436 -0.28 -3.58 -25.43
C TRP A 436 -0.42 -2.61 -24.27
N ALA A 437 -0.14 -1.32 -24.50
CA ALA A 437 -0.43 -0.25 -23.55
C ALA A 437 -1.94 -0.05 -23.39
N ARG A 438 -2.71 -0.11 -24.49
CA ARG A 438 -4.19 -0.13 -24.47
C ARG A 438 -4.77 -1.36 -23.79
N LEU A 439 -4.15 -2.52 -23.98
CA LEU A 439 -4.60 -3.76 -23.33
C LEU A 439 -4.33 -3.71 -21.82
N LYS A 440 -3.12 -3.28 -21.40
CA LYS A 440 -2.79 -3.05 -19.98
C LYS A 440 -3.67 -1.97 -19.34
N SER A 441 -4.00 -0.90 -20.07
CA SER A 441 -4.82 0.17 -19.52
C SER A 441 -6.24 -0.32 -19.21
N LYS A 442 -6.83 -1.17 -20.07
CA LYS A 442 -8.14 -1.80 -19.81
C LYS A 442 -8.16 -2.85 -18.68
N MET A 443 -7.04 -3.13 -18.02
CA MET A 443 -6.90 -4.17 -16.99
C MET A 443 -6.42 -3.61 -15.66
N THR A 444 -7.33 -3.34 -14.73
CA THR A 444 -6.97 -3.08 -13.33
C THR A 444 -6.63 -4.40 -12.62
N ASN A 445 -5.49 -4.45 -11.94
CA ASN A 445 -4.99 -5.59 -11.14
C ASN A 445 -4.60 -6.89 -11.87
N THR A 446 -4.36 -6.90 -13.19
CA THR A 446 -3.95 -8.11 -13.95
C THR A 446 -2.57 -7.96 -14.58
N LYS A 447 -1.66 -8.92 -14.33
CA LYS A 447 -0.27 -8.87 -14.86
C LYS A 447 -0.15 -9.76 -16.10
N ILE A 448 -0.10 -9.16 -17.29
CA ILE A 448 0.12 -9.86 -18.56
C ILE A 448 1.61 -10.07 -18.78
N THR A 449 2.04 -11.31 -19.02
CA THR A 449 3.43 -11.64 -19.38
C THR A 449 3.43 -12.36 -20.72
N LEU A 450 4.09 -11.75 -21.72
CA LEU A 450 4.28 -12.30 -23.05
C LEU A 450 5.57 -13.12 -23.09
N TYR A 451 5.49 -14.33 -23.64
CA TYR A 451 6.65 -15.16 -23.93
C TYR A 451 6.74 -15.34 -25.44
N SER A 452 7.82 -14.80 -26.03
CA SER A 452 8.24 -15.06 -27.41
C SER A 452 9.69 -15.56 -27.38
N PRO A 453 10.01 -16.71 -27.99
CA PRO A 453 11.38 -17.21 -28.04
C PRO A 453 12.34 -16.32 -28.85
N ASP A 454 11.82 -15.57 -29.84
CA ASP A 454 12.61 -14.82 -30.80
C ASP A 454 12.13 -13.36 -30.92
N ALA A 455 12.87 -12.39 -30.39
CA ALA A 455 12.65 -10.96 -30.68
C ALA A 455 13.98 -10.27 -31.01
N PHE A 456 14.27 -10.07 -32.29
CA PHE A 456 15.36 -9.23 -32.78
C PHE A 456 14.87 -7.79 -33.00
N PHE A 457 15.46 -6.81 -32.31
CA PHE A 457 15.26 -5.38 -32.60
C PHE A 457 16.56 -4.81 -33.20
N TRP A 458 16.49 -4.31 -34.44
CA TRP A 458 17.53 -3.47 -35.04
C TRP A 458 16.99 -2.06 -35.21
N THR A 459 17.73 -1.05 -34.76
CA THR A 459 17.67 0.31 -35.29
C THR A 459 19.06 0.69 -35.79
N PRO A 460 19.15 1.28 -36.99
CA PRO A 460 20.01 2.46 -37.13
C PRO A 460 19.42 3.54 -38.07
N GLU A 461 19.77 4.78 -37.79
CA GLU A 461 19.65 5.94 -38.68
C GLU A 461 20.51 5.77 -39.94
N LEU A 462 20.02 6.22 -41.10
CA LEU A 462 20.84 6.87 -42.13
C LEU A 462 19.98 7.59 -43.19
N GLN A 463 20.44 8.78 -43.55
CA GLN A 463 19.90 9.67 -44.57
C GLN A 463 20.18 9.18 -46.00
N SER A 464 19.22 9.47 -46.89
CA SER A 464 19.38 9.94 -48.27
C SER A 464 19.75 8.96 -49.42
N ILE A 465 18.85 8.95 -50.42
CA ILE A 465 19.07 9.08 -51.89
C ILE A 465 19.25 7.82 -52.79
N LYS A 466 18.26 7.72 -53.71
CA LYS A 466 18.19 7.26 -55.13
C LYS A 466 18.05 5.77 -55.54
N GLN A 467 17.13 5.61 -56.49
CA GLN A 467 16.59 4.44 -57.22
C GLN A 467 17.56 3.81 -58.26
N PRO A 468 17.12 2.95 -59.23
CA PRO A 468 16.53 1.58 -59.15
C PRO A 468 17.24 0.57 -60.11
N GLY A 469 16.94 -0.74 -60.02
CA GLY A 469 17.29 -1.67 -61.10
C GLY A 469 17.04 -3.18 -60.90
N ASN A 470 15.89 -3.65 -61.41
CA ASN A 470 15.78 -4.64 -62.52
C ASN A 470 16.14 -6.17 -62.40
N TRP A 471 15.11 -6.99 -62.66
CA TRP A 471 14.99 -8.33 -63.33
C TRP A 471 15.23 -9.70 -62.62
N ARG A 472 14.09 -10.40 -62.40
CA ARG A 472 13.60 -11.73 -62.87
C ARG A 472 14.43 -13.06 -62.85
N SER A 473 13.65 -14.11 -62.51
CA SER A 473 13.63 -15.54 -62.98
C SER A 473 14.64 -16.53 -62.35
N GLY A 474 14.33 -17.81 -62.06
CA GLY A 474 13.11 -18.62 -62.23
C GLY A 474 13.21 -20.05 -61.65
N ILE A 475 12.04 -20.66 -61.41
CA ILE A 475 11.59 -22.07 -61.62
C ILE A 475 12.62 -23.23 -61.45
N SER A 476 12.36 -24.18 -60.53
CA SER A 476 11.86 -25.55 -60.85
C SER A 476 11.88 -26.54 -59.66
N THR A 477 10.84 -27.38 -59.65
CA THR A 477 10.40 -28.54 -58.84
C THR A 477 11.38 -29.72 -58.64
N THR A 478 11.13 -30.60 -57.63
CA THR A 478 10.70 -32.03 -57.78
C THR A 478 10.41 -32.72 -56.42
N LEU A 479 9.34 -33.55 -56.38
CA LEU A 479 8.81 -34.42 -55.31
C LEU A 479 9.60 -35.74 -55.14
N HIS A 480 9.53 -36.37 -53.93
CA HIS A 480 9.07 -37.77 -53.80
C HIS A 480 8.72 -38.21 -52.34
N ARG A 481 7.69 -39.07 -52.26
CA ARG A 481 7.00 -39.71 -51.10
C ARG A 481 7.81 -40.83 -50.41
N SER A 482 7.49 -41.13 -49.14
CA SER A 482 6.90 -42.45 -48.74
C SER A 482 6.43 -42.47 -47.27
N VAL A 483 5.48 -43.37 -46.99
CA VAL A 483 4.55 -43.45 -45.85
C VAL A 483 4.85 -44.70 -45.00
N GLY A 484 4.55 -44.67 -43.70
CA GLY A 484 4.40 -45.87 -42.88
C GLY A 484 3.71 -45.60 -41.53
N GLN A 485 2.43 -45.98 -41.42
CA GLN A 485 1.60 -45.97 -40.21
C GLN A 485 1.89 -47.19 -39.32
N PHE A 486 1.66 -47.08 -38.00
CA PHE A 486 0.89 -48.06 -37.21
C PHE A 486 0.33 -47.40 -35.94
N ALA A 487 -0.89 -47.79 -35.56
CA ALA A 487 -1.72 -47.25 -34.49
C ALA A 487 -1.91 -48.27 -33.35
N ALA A 488 -2.18 -47.81 -32.11
CA ALA A 488 -3.15 -48.40 -31.15
C ALA A 488 -3.18 -47.62 -29.81
N MET A 489 -4.35 -47.65 -29.15
CA MET A 489 -4.85 -46.82 -28.04
C MET A 489 -4.95 -47.60 -26.68
N PRO A 490 -5.42 -47.02 -25.54
CA PRO A 490 -4.99 -47.28 -24.13
C PRO A 490 -5.92 -48.22 -23.31
N PRO A 491 -5.71 -48.39 -21.96
CA PRO A 491 -6.64 -47.76 -20.98
C PRO A 491 -6.11 -47.42 -19.55
N TYR A 492 -7.02 -46.81 -18.77
CA TYR A 492 -7.09 -46.16 -17.44
C TYR A 492 -6.67 -46.90 -16.12
N SER A 493 -6.26 -46.13 -15.09
CA SER A 493 -6.77 -46.07 -13.66
C SER A 493 -5.74 -45.38 -12.71
N SER A 494 -5.98 -44.17 -12.17
CA SER A 494 -6.61 -43.73 -10.89
C SER A 494 -5.94 -44.10 -9.54
N TYR A 495 -5.34 -43.07 -8.91
CA TYR A 495 -5.15 -42.69 -7.49
C TYR A 495 -5.05 -43.72 -6.33
N LEU A 496 -3.92 -43.64 -5.60
CA LEU A 496 -3.66 -43.73 -4.13
C LEU A 496 -2.12 -43.84 -3.99
N GLY A 497 -1.35 -43.21 -3.10
CA GLY A 497 -1.54 -42.39 -1.91
C GLY A 497 -0.13 -41.95 -1.44
N ALA A 498 -0.08 -41.06 -0.45
CA ALA A 498 1.12 -40.41 0.07
C ALA A 498 2.16 -41.36 0.72
N PHE A 499 3.36 -40.78 0.93
CA PHE A 499 4.54 -41.26 1.67
C PHE A 499 5.58 -42.10 0.92
N SER A 500 6.68 -41.42 0.52
CA SER A 500 8.02 -42.00 0.56
C SER A 500 9.09 -40.90 0.52
N VAL A 501 9.46 -40.41 1.71
CA VAL A 501 10.87 -40.09 2.00
C VAL A 501 11.43 -41.39 2.56
N PHE A 502 12.28 -42.08 1.80
CA PHE A 502 13.47 -42.80 2.28
C PHE A 502 14.17 -43.47 1.07
N ALA A 503 15.47 -43.17 0.96
CA ALA A 503 16.52 -43.97 0.32
C ALA A 503 16.32 -44.41 -1.15
N LEU A 504 16.83 -43.59 -2.08
CA LEU A 504 17.56 -44.15 -3.23
C LEU A 504 19.05 -44.10 -2.88
N ALA A 505 19.57 -45.23 -2.41
CA ALA A 505 21.00 -45.45 -2.31
C ALA A 505 21.56 -45.82 -3.69
N ALA A 506 22.71 -45.20 -3.98
CA ALA A 506 23.77 -45.67 -4.88
C ALA A 506 23.51 -45.66 -6.40
N LEU A 507 23.67 -44.48 -6.99
CA LEU A 507 24.78 -44.28 -7.92
C LEU A 507 25.62 -43.13 -7.35
N GLY A 508 26.84 -43.44 -6.92
CA GLY A 508 27.70 -42.50 -6.20
C GLY A 508 28.13 -41.35 -7.08
N GLU A 509 27.53 -40.18 -6.88
CA GLU A 509 28.07 -38.90 -7.34
C GLU A 509 28.77 -38.20 -6.17
N SER A 510 29.97 -37.67 -6.40
CA SER A 510 30.81 -37.10 -5.36
C SER A 510 30.24 -35.79 -4.83
N ARG A 511 29.47 -35.86 -3.74
CA ARG A 511 29.26 -34.71 -2.86
C ARG A 511 30.57 -34.40 -2.17
N SER A 512 31.20 -33.29 -2.53
CA SER A 512 32.39 -32.81 -1.82
C SER A 512 31.92 -31.96 -0.63
N SER A 513 32.47 -32.26 0.55
CA SER A 513 32.17 -31.58 1.81
C SER A 513 33.47 -31.04 2.42
N TRP A 514 33.41 -29.83 2.97
CA TRP A 514 34.52 -29.16 3.63
C TRP A 514 34.06 -28.69 5.01
N THR A 515 34.80 -29.05 6.06
CA THR A 515 34.43 -28.75 7.45
C THR A 515 34.86 -27.34 7.86
N LEU A 516 33.98 -26.62 8.56
CA LEU A 516 34.28 -25.31 9.19
C LEU A 516 34.54 -25.44 10.70
N GLY A 517 34.50 -26.66 11.26
CA GLY A 517 34.46 -26.89 12.71
C GLY A 517 33.03 -26.86 13.27
N GLN A 518 32.88 -27.21 14.56
CA GLN A 518 31.58 -27.26 15.27
C GLN A 518 30.48 -28.12 14.58
N GLY A 519 30.91 -29.15 13.85
CA GLY A 519 30.00 -30.01 13.07
C GLY A 519 29.32 -29.30 11.89
N ILE A 520 29.85 -28.13 11.48
CA ILE A 520 29.39 -27.36 10.33
C ILE A 520 30.22 -27.74 9.10
N GLU A 521 29.53 -27.95 7.99
CA GLU A 521 30.11 -28.32 6.71
C GLU A 521 29.53 -27.50 5.57
N VAL A 522 30.41 -27.04 4.67
CA VAL A 522 30.04 -26.47 3.37
C VAL A 522 30.06 -27.59 2.35
N ASN A 523 29.02 -27.69 1.54
CA ASN A 523 28.86 -28.71 0.53
C ASN A 523 28.64 -28.09 -0.84
N TRP A 524 29.35 -28.62 -1.84
CA TRP A 524 29.15 -28.26 -3.25
C TRP A 524 28.73 -29.50 -4.03
N GLN A 525 27.61 -29.39 -4.74
CA GLN A 525 27.10 -30.42 -5.63
C GLN A 525 27.16 -29.90 -7.07
N SER A 526 28.06 -30.47 -7.88
CA SER A 526 28.30 -29.99 -9.25
C SER A 526 27.14 -30.26 -10.20
N SER A 527 26.47 -31.43 -10.09
CA SER A 527 25.36 -31.83 -10.96
C SER A 527 24.13 -30.93 -10.81
N SER A 528 23.83 -30.52 -9.57
CA SER A 528 22.74 -29.59 -9.25
C SER A 528 23.20 -28.13 -9.14
N GLN A 529 24.49 -27.83 -9.32
CA GLN A 529 25.11 -26.52 -9.06
C GLN A 529 24.66 -25.91 -7.72
N GLN A 530 24.57 -26.73 -6.69
CA GLN A 530 24.00 -26.33 -5.41
C GLN A 530 25.07 -26.21 -4.33
N LEU A 531 25.05 -25.07 -3.64
CA LEU A 531 25.79 -24.82 -2.42
C LEU A 531 24.87 -25.04 -1.22
N SER A 532 25.34 -25.77 -0.20
CA SER A 532 24.64 -25.88 1.07
C SER A 532 25.56 -25.88 2.27
N ILE A 533 25.10 -25.26 3.35
CA ILE A 533 25.75 -25.22 4.64
C ILE A 533 24.90 -26.06 5.59
N VAL A 534 25.49 -27.08 6.16
CA VAL A 534 24.80 -28.03 7.04
C VAL A 534 25.51 -28.10 8.39
N GLN A 535 24.74 -28.27 9.45
CA GLN A 535 25.25 -28.54 10.79
C GLN A 535 24.53 -29.77 11.34
N ALA A 536 25.26 -30.83 11.66
CA ALA A 536 24.70 -32.07 12.21
C ALA A 536 23.45 -32.57 11.44
N ASN A 537 23.53 -32.63 10.10
CA ASN A 537 22.45 -32.98 9.16
C ASN A 537 21.26 -31.99 9.05
N LYS A 538 21.28 -30.86 9.76
CA LYS A 538 20.33 -29.75 9.57
C LYS A 538 20.88 -28.77 8.53
N THR A 539 20.12 -28.48 7.48
CA THR A 539 20.50 -27.42 6.52
C THR A 539 20.30 -26.05 7.17
N LEU A 540 21.40 -25.36 7.47
CA LEU A 540 21.38 -23.97 7.92
C LEU A 540 20.91 -23.07 6.77
N LEU A 541 21.48 -23.31 5.59
CA LEU A 541 21.20 -22.57 4.37
C LEU A 541 21.57 -23.41 3.15
N ALA A 542 20.81 -23.27 2.07
CA ALA A 542 21.15 -23.83 0.77
C ALA A 542 20.74 -22.87 -0.33
N THR A 543 21.45 -22.88 -1.45
CA THR A 543 21.08 -22.13 -2.64
C THR A 543 20.02 -22.89 -3.44
N VAL A 544 19.38 -22.22 -4.39
CA VAL A 544 18.37 -22.85 -5.25
C VAL A 544 19.07 -23.77 -6.25
N PRO A 545 18.71 -25.07 -6.33
CA PRO A 545 19.30 -26.00 -7.30
C PRO A 545 19.19 -25.48 -8.74
N GLY A 546 20.29 -25.58 -9.49
CA GLY A 546 20.38 -25.21 -10.90
C GLY A 546 20.32 -23.71 -11.19
N GLN A 547 20.36 -22.85 -10.16
CA GLN A 547 20.35 -21.40 -10.32
C GLN A 547 21.62 -20.76 -9.79
N ASN A 548 22.00 -19.62 -10.39
CA ASN A 548 23.11 -18.81 -9.91
C ASN A 548 22.80 -18.31 -8.49
N PHE A 549 23.71 -18.53 -7.56
CA PHE A 549 23.61 -18.01 -6.20
C PHE A 549 24.33 -16.67 -6.02
N LEU A 550 25.20 -16.31 -6.99
CA LEU A 550 25.76 -14.97 -7.10
C LEU A 550 25.49 -14.38 -8.49
N SER A 551 25.32 -13.06 -8.54
CA SER A 551 25.31 -12.27 -9.77
C SER A 551 25.88 -10.88 -9.46
N ALA A 552 26.24 -10.15 -10.50
CA ALA A 552 26.61 -8.75 -10.40
C ALA A 552 25.99 -7.95 -11.55
N SER A 553 25.90 -6.63 -11.39
CA SER A 553 25.51 -5.72 -12.46
C SER A 553 26.27 -4.40 -12.37
N ALA A 554 26.30 -3.71 -13.51
CA ALA A 554 26.70 -2.31 -13.61
C ALA A 554 25.47 -1.39 -13.51
N GLY A 555 25.70 -0.08 -13.57
CA GLY A 555 24.68 0.95 -13.53
C GLY A 555 24.55 1.56 -12.13
N LYS A 556 24.57 2.89 -12.05
CA LYS A 556 24.35 3.60 -10.78
C LYS A 556 22.86 3.88 -10.66
N ASP A 557 22.28 3.50 -9.53
CA ASP A 557 20.90 3.85 -9.22
C ASP A 557 20.71 5.37 -9.22
N GLN A 558 19.54 5.79 -9.66
CA GLN A 558 19.19 7.20 -9.70
C GLN A 558 18.51 7.57 -8.40
N TRP A 559 19.12 8.51 -7.68
CA TRP A 559 18.58 9.04 -6.43
C TRP A 559 18.09 10.45 -6.64
N VAL A 560 16.88 10.71 -6.17
CA VAL A 560 16.33 12.06 -6.02
C VAL A 560 16.04 12.24 -4.54
N GLY A 561 16.42 13.39 -3.98
CA GLY A 561 16.22 13.64 -2.56
C GLY A 561 16.08 15.12 -2.26
N ALA A 562 15.21 15.43 -1.30
CA ALA A 562 15.03 16.78 -0.78
C ALA A 562 14.53 16.71 0.67
N ASN A 563 15.16 17.48 1.56
CA ASN A 563 14.73 17.65 2.95
C ASN A 563 14.49 16.32 3.69
N GLY A 564 15.39 15.33 3.49
CA GLY A 564 15.31 14.00 4.12
C GLY A 564 14.39 13.00 3.43
N ASN A 565 13.57 13.44 2.47
CA ASN A 565 12.82 12.55 1.60
C ASN A 565 13.75 12.07 0.48
N PHE A 566 13.81 10.76 0.26
CA PHE A 566 14.62 10.15 -0.79
C PHE A 566 13.79 9.12 -1.53
N ASN A 567 13.83 9.19 -2.86
CA ASN A 567 13.31 8.15 -3.74
C ASN A 567 14.41 7.68 -4.68
N TYR A 568 14.33 6.42 -5.08
CA TYR A 568 15.32 5.81 -5.95
C TYR A 568 14.66 5.05 -7.10
N THR A 569 15.37 5.01 -8.22
CA THR A 569 15.05 4.14 -9.35
C THR A 569 16.24 3.20 -9.55
N SER A 570 15.99 1.90 -9.41
CA SER A 570 17.01 0.87 -9.64
C SER A 570 17.42 0.82 -11.11
N VAL A 571 18.72 0.87 -11.39
CA VAL A 571 19.26 0.85 -12.76
C VAL A 571 20.26 -0.29 -12.93
N ASP A 572 19.81 -1.43 -13.46
CA ASP A 572 20.67 -2.57 -13.76
C ASP A 572 21.11 -2.56 -15.23
N LEU A 573 22.43 -2.56 -15.45
CA LEU A 573 23.04 -2.74 -16.76
C LEU A 573 23.92 -3.98 -16.74
N ASN A 574 23.93 -4.73 -17.85
CA ASN A 574 24.85 -5.85 -18.05
C ASN A 574 24.83 -6.89 -16.91
N ARG A 575 23.67 -7.13 -16.28
CA ARG A 575 23.54 -8.11 -15.20
C ARG A 575 24.02 -9.48 -15.67
N CYS A 576 24.94 -10.08 -14.91
CA CYS A 576 25.48 -11.40 -15.21
C CYS A 576 24.36 -12.44 -15.29
N GLN A 577 24.41 -13.32 -16.30
CA GLN A 577 23.35 -14.31 -16.57
C GLN A 577 23.73 -15.74 -16.20
N GLY A 578 25.02 -15.99 -15.93
CA GLY A 578 25.50 -17.32 -15.54
C GLY A 578 26.53 -17.25 -14.43
N GLN A 579 26.80 -18.40 -13.82
CA GLN A 579 27.83 -18.59 -12.82
C GLN A 579 28.51 -19.95 -13.07
N ILE A 580 29.83 -19.99 -12.91
CA ILE A 580 30.62 -21.23 -12.94
C ILE A 580 31.51 -21.25 -11.72
N VAL A 581 31.45 -22.32 -10.92
CA VAL A 581 32.40 -22.59 -9.84
C VAL A 581 33.60 -23.34 -10.43
N THR A 582 34.80 -22.80 -10.23
CA THR A 582 36.06 -23.41 -10.71
C THR A 582 36.83 -24.12 -9.61
N GLY A 583 36.61 -23.75 -8.35
CA GLY A 583 37.29 -24.36 -7.22
C GLY A 583 36.61 -24.08 -5.88
N VAL A 584 36.80 -25.01 -4.95
CA VAL A 584 36.47 -24.86 -3.53
C VAL A 584 37.69 -25.28 -2.73
N THR A 585 38.27 -24.37 -1.96
CA THR A 585 39.55 -24.58 -1.27
C THR A 585 39.48 -24.10 0.18
N HIS A 586 40.27 -24.72 1.05
CA HIS A 586 40.58 -24.14 2.35
C HIS A 586 41.59 -23.01 2.19
N SER A 587 41.42 -21.93 2.94
CA SER A 587 42.39 -20.84 3.04
C SER A 587 42.62 -20.50 4.51
N SER A 588 43.86 -20.14 4.88
CA SER A 588 44.17 -19.74 6.24
C SER A 588 43.34 -18.51 6.65
N ARG A 589 42.66 -18.59 7.79
CA ARG A 589 41.84 -17.50 8.34
C ARG A 589 41.94 -17.46 9.86
N GLU A 590 42.59 -16.41 10.38
CA GLU A 590 42.97 -16.33 11.79
C GLU A 590 41.76 -16.21 12.74
N ASP A 591 40.69 -15.55 12.33
CA ASP A 591 39.48 -15.37 13.14
C ASP A 591 38.53 -16.58 13.10
N SER A 592 38.87 -17.63 12.33
CA SER A 592 38.11 -18.89 12.26
C SER A 592 38.49 -19.86 13.38
N ILE A 593 37.52 -20.61 13.91
CA ILE A 593 37.73 -21.55 15.02
C ILE A 593 38.73 -22.67 14.71
N ASN A 594 38.81 -23.10 13.45
CA ASN A 594 39.75 -24.12 12.96
C ASN A 594 41.00 -23.49 12.30
N GLY A 595 41.11 -22.16 12.27
CA GLY A 595 42.20 -21.45 11.61
C GLY A 595 42.10 -21.36 10.08
N GLU A 596 40.99 -21.83 9.48
CA GLU A 596 40.78 -21.86 8.03
C GLU A 596 39.35 -21.39 7.66
N ASP A 597 39.17 -20.88 6.44
CA ASP A 597 37.87 -20.73 5.80
C ASP A 597 37.66 -21.79 4.72
N VAL A 598 36.45 -21.84 4.16
CA VAL A 598 36.17 -22.52 2.89
C VAL A 598 35.79 -21.46 1.87
N SER A 599 36.62 -21.32 0.84
CA SER A 599 36.49 -20.33 -0.21
C SER A 599 36.05 -20.98 -1.52
N ILE A 600 34.93 -20.52 -2.06
CA ILE A 600 34.37 -20.90 -3.36
C ILE A 600 34.77 -19.84 -4.38
N GLN A 601 35.45 -20.24 -5.43
CA GLN A 601 35.94 -19.34 -6.47
C GLN A 601 35.36 -19.74 -7.82
N GLY A 602 35.19 -18.75 -8.69
CA GLY A 602 34.57 -18.97 -9.98
C GLY A 602 34.46 -17.72 -10.82
N TYR A 603 33.65 -17.82 -11.87
CA TYR A 603 33.37 -16.73 -12.79
C TYR A 603 31.87 -16.52 -12.96
N LEU A 604 31.43 -15.28 -12.82
CA LEU A 604 30.14 -14.82 -13.31
C LEU A 604 30.23 -14.65 -14.83
N GLN A 605 29.24 -15.13 -15.56
CA GLN A 605 29.22 -15.21 -17.02
C GLN A 605 28.24 -14.21 -17.63
N ASN A 606 28.52 -13.81 -18.87
CA ASN A 606 27.67 -12.91 -19.66
C ASN A 606 27.38 -11.58 -18.95
N CYS A 607 28.35 -11.03 -18.22
CA CYS A 607 28.26 -9.75 -17.50
C CYS A 607 28.44 -8.55 -18.47
N GLY A 608 27.61 -8.50 -19.51
CA GLY A 608 27.80 -7.60 -20.65
C GLY A 608 28.96 -8.03 -21.54
N ASN A 609 28.96 -9.29 -22.00
CA ASN A 609 29.99 -9.90 -22.87
C ASN A 609 31.39 -10.00 -22.24
N GLN A 610 31.48 -10.18 -20.92
CA GLN A 610 32.70 -10.52 -20.20
C GLN A 610 32.40 -11.55 -19.11
N SER A 611 33.42 -12.28 -18.68
CA SER A 611 33.38 -13.13 -17.48
C SER A 611 34.13 -12.42 -16.36
N ILE A 612 33.61 -12.49 -15.15
CA ILE A 612 34.10 -11.70 -14.00
C ILE A 612 34.39 -12.65 -12.85
N GLY A 613 35.61 -12.59 -12.29
CA GLY A 613 35.99 -13.43 -11.17
C GLY A 613 35.18 -13.10 -9.90
N TYR A 614 34.89 -14.12 -9.10
CA TYR A 614 34.35 -13.93 -7.76
C TYR A 614 34.96 -14.91 -6.77
N THR A 615 34.85 -14.56 -5.49
CA THR A 615 35.14 -15.44 -4.35
C THR A 615 34.03 -15.30 -3.31
N MET A 616 33.59 -16.42 -2.73
CA MET A 616 32.67 -16.47 -1.60
C MET A 616 33.26 -17.38 -0.52
N SER A 617 33.59 -16.81 0.63
CA SER A 617 34.26 -17.51 1.73
C SER A 617 33.31 -17.70 2.91
N PHE A 618 33.41 -18.84 3.60
CA PHE A 618 32.63 -19.17 4.78
C PHE A 618 33.52 -19.65 5.92
N TRP A 619 33.24 -19.23 7.14
CA TRP A 619 33.97 -19.68 8.33
C TRP A 619 33.10 -19.60 9.58
N VAL A 620 33.53 -20.26 10.66
CA VAL A 620 32.92 -20.16 11.99
C VAL A 620 33.78 -19.23 12.84
N PRO A 621 33.31 -18.01 13.18
CA PRO A 621 34.12 -17.06 13.94
C PRO A 621 34.46 -17.56 15.35
N LYS A 622 35.71 -17.36 15.80
CA LYS A 622 36.15 -17.67 17.17
C LYS A 622 35.31 -16.97 18.23
N ALA A 623 34.93 -15.72 17.98
CA ALA A 623 34.15 -14.91 18.91
C ALA A 623 32.67 -15.32 18.99
N LEU A 624 32.15 -15.97 17.95
CA LEU A 624 30.75 -16.37 17.81
C LEU A 624 30.68 -17.75 17.14
N PRO A 625 30.94 -18.84 17.88
CA PRO A 625 31.11 -20.18 17.31
C PRO A 625 29.79 -20.89 16.94
N ASP A 626 28.66 -20.21 17.10
CA ASP A 626 27.29 -20.69 16.89
C ASP A 626 26.72 -20.33 15.51
N ARG A 627 27.53 -19.72 14.64
CA ARG A 627 27.11 -19.18 13.35
C ARG A 627 28.17 -19.34 12.28
N VAL A 628 27.73 -19.17 11.03
CA VAL A 628 28.63 -19.10 9.87
C VAL A 628 28.69 -17.67 9.38
N ALA A 629 29.89 -17.10 9.38
CA ALA A 629 30.17 -15.84 8.71
C ALA A 629 30.48 -16.09 7.23
N PHE A 630 30.18 -15.11 6.39
CA PHE A 630 30.51 -15.15 4.98
C PHE A 630 31.09 -13.82 4.50
N ASP A 631 31.92 -13.90 3.47
CA ASP A 631 32.43 -12.77 2.68
C ASP A 631 32.20 -13.09 1.20
N VAL A 632 31.71 -12.12 0.43
CA VAL A 632 31.61 -12.17 -1.02
C VAL A 632 32.48 -11.08 -1.60
N ASN A 633 33.28 -11.41 -2.61
CA ASN A 633 34.06 -10.46 -3.40
C ASN A 633 33.85 -10.74 -4.89
N VAL A 634 33.53 -9.71 -5.66
CA VAL A 634 33.37 -9.78 -7.12
C VAL A 634 34.31 -8.77 -7.77
N GLU A 635 35.00 -9.17 -8.84
CA GLU A 635 35.84 -8.24 -9.58
C GLU A 635 35.01 -7.17 -10.32
N PRO A 636 35.52 -5.94 -10.52
CA PRO A 636 34.77 -4.89 -11.21
C PRO A 636 34.61 -5.13 -12.74
N GLY A 637 35.30 -6.13 -13.28
CA GLY A 637 35.43 -6.37 -14.72
C GLY A 637 36.40 -5.39 -15.40
N HIS A 638 36.60 -5.55 -16.71
CA HIS A 638 37.58 -4.76 -17.48
C HIS A 638 36.94 -3.58 -18.26
N LYS A 639 35.61 -3.53 -18.34
CA LYS A 639 34.88 -2.44 -19.02
C LYS A 639 34.85 -1.16 -18.19
N ARG A 640 35.75 -0.23 -18.48
CA ARG A 640 35.88 1.06 -17.74
C ARG A 640 34.65 1.98 -17.82
N ASN A 641 33.84 1.88 -18.87
CA ASN A 641 32.65 2.72 -19.07
C ASN A 641 31.36 2.15 -18.43
N ALA A 642 31.40 0.92 -17.94
CA ALA A 642 30.30 0.27 -17.22
C ALA A 642 30.87 -0.81 -16.26
N PRO A 643 31.70 -0.41 -15.28
CA PRO A 643 32.21 -1.35 -14.29
C PRO A 643 31.05 -1.92 -13.48
N MET A 644 31.18 -3.18 -13.05
CA MET A 644 30.24 -3.72 -12.06
C MET A 644 30.33 -2.88 -10.79
N ASN A 645 29.20 -2.68 -10.13
CA ASN A 645 29.12 -1.92 -8.90
C ASN A 645 28.07 -2.44 -7.92
N LYS A 646 27.33 -3.49 -8.31
CA LYS A 646 26.28 -4.09 -7.49
C LYS A 646 26.41 -5.60 -7.50
N LEU A 647 26.26 -6.22 -6.35
CA LEU A 647 26.24 -7.67 -6.17
C LEU A 647 24.85 -8.15 -5.78
N TYR A 648 24.57 -9.41 -6.08
CA TYR A 648 23.35 -10.12 -5.73
C TYR A 648 23.71 -11.46 -5.10
N VAL A 649 23.22 -11.72 -3.90
CA VAL A 649 23.36 -13.01 -3.21
C VAL A 649 21.99 -13.66 -3.10
N THR A 650 21.84 -14.87 -3.63
CA THR A 650 20.56 -15.59 -3.65
C THR A 650 20.63 -16.89 -2.89
N PHE A 651 19.71 -17.05 -1.95
CA PHE A 651 19.54 -18.23 -1.13
C PHE A 651 18.17 -18.87 -1.35
N GLY A 652 18.08 -20.18 -1.15
CA GLY A 652 16.81 -20.90 -1.21
C GLY A 652 15.94 -20.61 0.02
N SER A 653 14.64 -20.52 -0.20
CA SER A 653 13.62 -20.44 0.86
C SER A 653 12.46 -21.39 0.56
N HIS A 654 11.63 -21.67 1.57
CA HIS A 654 10.41 -22.43 1.35
C HIS A 654 9.23 -21.51 1.00
N ILE A 655 8.26 -22.02 0.23
CA ILE A 655 7.07 -21.23 -0.17
C ILE A 655 6.21 -20.80 1.03
N SER A 656 6.23 -21.56 2.11
CA SER A 656 5.53 -21.26 3.36
C SER A 656 6.37 -20.48 4.38
N GLU A 657 7.61 -20.15 4.03
CA GLU A 657 8.51 -19.40 4.91
C GLU A 657 8.20 -17.91 4.79
N ASP A 658 7.89 -17.31 5.93
CA ASP A 658 7.60 -15.89 6.08
C ASP A 658 8.81 -15.17 6.70
N PHE A 659 8.99 -13.88 6.40
CA PHE A 659 10.17 -13.10 6.81
C PHE A 659 9.76 -11.87 7.63
N TYR A 660 10.55 -11.55 8.66
CA TYR A 660 10.27 -10.50 9.64
C TYR A 660 11.55 -9.74 10.02
N GLY A 661 11.39 -8.55 10.56
CA GLY A 661 12.50 -7.65 10.92
C GLY A 661 12.70 -6.54 9.90
N LEU A 662 13.96 -6.35 9.46
CA LEU A 662 14.38 -5.28 8.55
C LEU A 662 14.17 -3.84 9.07
N GLY A 663 14.13 -3.67 10.39
CA GLY A 663 13.98 -2.37 11.04
C GLY A 663 12.52 -1.96 11.26
N ALA A 664 12.25 -0.66 11.17
CA ALA A 664 10.98 -0.04 11.51
C ALA A 664 10.00 -0.09 10.32
N GLN A 665 9.59 -1.30 9.96
CA GLN A 665 8.58 -1.57 8.94
C GLN A 665 7.17 -1.42 9.53
N ALA A 666 6.26 -0.77 8.81
CA ALA A 666 4.96 -0.36 9.37
C ALA A 666 3.74 -1.00 8.71
N SER A 667 3.89 -1.41 7.45
CA SER A 667 2.77 -1.77 6.59
C SER A 667 2.46 -3.27 6.58
N PHE A 668 3.44 -4.11 6.88
CA PHE A 668 3.35 -5.55 6.66
C PHE A 668 3.57 -6.37 7.93
N ALA A 669 2.74 -7.41 8.11
CA ALA A 669 2.99 -8.45 9.10
C ALA A 669 4.23 -9.27 8.72
N SER A 670 4.26 -9.79 7.49
CA SER A 670 5.39 -10.51 6.90
C SER A 670 5.87 -9.81 5.63
N MET A 671 7.18 -9.86 5.42
CA MET A 671 7.87 -9.32 4.25
C MET A 671 7.82 -10.28 3.04
N LYS A 672 7.22 -11.46 3.18
CA LYS A 672 7.03 -12.38 2.04
C LYS A 672 6.24 -11.69 0.93
N ASN A 673 6.67 -11.88 -0.32
CA ASN A 673 6.15 -11.21 -1.51
C ASN A 673 6.49 -9.72 -1.65
N GLN A 674 7.36 -9.18 -0.79
CA GLN A 674 7.81 -7.79 -0.84
C GLN A 674 9.29 -7.70 -1.22
N THR A 675 9.70 -6.52 -1.69
CA THR A 675 11.11 -6.13 -1.81
C THR A 675 11.35 -4.96 -0.88
N ILE A 676 12.22 -5.15 0.11
CA ILE A 676 12.42 -4.18 1.20
C ILE A 676 13.74 -3.43 0.98
N PRO A 677 13.71 -2.10 0.73
CA PRO A 677 14.92 -1.29 0.64
C PRO A 677 15.51 -1.02 2.03
N ILE A 678 16.83 -1.10 2.14
CA ILE A 678 17.59 -0.73 3.33
C ILE A 678 18.23 0.64 3.09
N PHE A 679 17.44 1.67 3.39
CA PHE A 679 17.86 3.06 3.28
C PHE A 679 17.10 3.91 4.31
N SER A 680 17.85 4.53 5.21
CA SER A 680 17.30 5.47 6.19
C SER A 680 16.78 6.72 5.47
N ARG A 681 15.60 7.23 5.82
CA ARG A 681 15.02 8.45 5.23
C ARG A 681 13.83 8.90 6.06
N GLU A 682 13.27 10.06 5.75
CA GLU A 682 11.95 10.40 6.27
C GLU A 682 10.96 9.25 6.04
N GLN A 683 10.19 8.91 7.06
CA GLN A 683 9.26 7.77 6.96
C GLN A 683 8.10 8.07 6.02
N GLY A 684 7.82 9.34 5.72
CA GLY A 684 6.68 9.81 4.95
C GLY A 684 5.43 10.02 5.81
N VAL A 685 4.54 10.92 5.37
CA VAL A 685 3.26 11.20 6.03
C VAL A 685 2.11 10.49 5.28
N GLY A 686 1.46 9.55 5.95
CA GLY A 686 0.43 8.67 5.38
C GLY A 686 0.99 7.38 4.79
N ARG A 687 2.16 7.40 4.14
CA ARG A 687 2.91 6.19 3.72
C ARG A 687 2.12 5.19 2.85
N GLY A 688 1.28 5.70 1.96
CA GLY A 688 0.36 4.92 1.14
C GLY A 688 -1.10 5.01 1.61
N ASP A 689 -1.38 5.52 2.81
CA ASP A 689 -2.74 5.80 3.27
C ASP A 689 -3.31 7.01 2.52
N GLN A 690 -4.09 6.72 1.47
CA GLN A 690 -4.77 7.75 0.69
C GLN A 690 -6.02 8.29 1.43
N PRO A 691 -6.34 9.59 1.28
CA PRO A 691 -5.68 10.58 0.42
C PRO A 691 -4.52 11.34 1.09
N ILE A 692 -4.15 11.03 2.33
CA ILE A 692 -3.13 11.80 3.09
C ILE A 692 -1.81 11.82 2.34
N THR A 693 -1.34 10.67 1.86
CA THR A 693 -0.08 10.58 1.11
C THR A 693 -0.07 11.46 -0.13
N ALA A 694 -1.11 11.41 -0.98
CA ALA A 694 -1.15 12.25 -2.17
C ALA A 694 -1.22 13.75 -1.84
N LEU A 695 -1.86 14.12 -0.74
CA LEU A 695 -1.93 15.51 -0.32
C LEU A 695 -0.60 16.02 0.21
N GLU A 696 0.14 15.21 0.94
CA GLU A 696 1.49 15.55 1.41
C GLU A 696 2.45 15.68 0.23
N ASP A 697 2.42 14.74 -0.71
CA ASP A 697 3.22 14.80 -1.94
C ASP A 697 2.90 16.03 -2.82
N SER A 698 1.67 16.57 -2.73
CA SER A 698 1.29 17.79 -3.42
C SER A 698 1.91 19.05 -2.81
N GLN A 699 2.34 19.00 -1.56
CA GLN A 699 2.92 20.12 -0.82
C GLN A 699 4.44 20.10 -0.85
N SER A 700 5.04 18.92 -0.71
CA SER A 700 6.48 18.72 -0.79
C SER A 700 6.79 17.44 -1.55
N TRP A 701 7.83 17.48 -2.39
CA TRP A 701 8.22 16.33 -3.20
C TRP A 701 8.46 15.09 -2.33
N PHE A 702 7.67 14.04 -2.57
CA PHE A 702 7.77 12.73 -1.92
C PHE A 702 7.66 12.75 -0.38
N SER A 703 7.05 13.78 0.22
CA SER A 703 6.89 13.86 1.68
C SER A 703 5.78 12.94 2.21
N GLY A 704 4.89 12.43 1.35
CA GLY A 704 3.93 11.40 1.71
C GLY A 704 4.58 10.02 1.88
N GLY A 705 5.72 9.80 1.22
CA GLY A 705 6.45 8.53 1.22
C GLY A 705 5.63 7.35 0.70
N ASN A 706 6.01 6.14 1.09
CA ASN A 706 5.27 4.92 0.76
C ASN A 706 5.40 3.86 1.86
N GLU A 707 4.80 2.69 1.64
CA GLU A 707 4.79 1.57 2.57
C GLU A 707 6.20 1.04 2.98
N PHE A 708 7.26 1.47 2.29
CA PHE A 708 8.66 1.08 2.54
C PHE A 708 9.56 2.23 3.05
N THR A 709 9.09 3.47 3.10
CA THR A 709 9.87 4.58 3.65
C THR A 709 9.96 4.47 5.18
N THR A 710 11.14 4.68 5.75
CA THR A 710 11.36 4.53 7.20
C THR A 710 12.63 5.26 7.67
N TYR A 711 12.58 5.78 8.89
CA TYR A 711 13.74 6.34 9.59
C TYR A 711 14.81 5.29 9.87
N THR A 712 14.39 4.05 10.10
CA THR A 712 15.25 2.98 10.60
C THR A 712 15.10 1.76 9.71
N ALA A 713 16.09 1.51 8.86
CA ALA A 713 16.18 0.33 8.03
C ALA A 713 17.40 -0.50 8.44
N ILE A 714 17.21 -1.80 8.70
CA ILE A 714 18.26 -2.67 9.26
C ILE A 714 18.46 -3.86 8.31
N PRO A 715 19.68 -4.13 7.80
CA PRO A 715 19.94 -5.21 6.84
C PRO A 715 19.98 -6.59 7.49
N GLN A 716 18.86 -7.01 8.08
CA GLN A 716 18.70 -8.31 8.75
C GLN A 716 17.28 -8.86 8.58
N TYR A 717 17.13 -10.18 8.56
CA TYR A 717 15.83 -10.82 8.71
C TYR A 717 15.88 -12.05 9.62
N ILE A 718 14.74 -12.34 10.24
CA ILE A 718 14.44 -13.61 10.90
C ILE A 718 13.26 -14.25 10.18
N SER A 719 13.39 -15.51 9.76
CA SER A 719 12.30 -16.23 9.09
C SER A 719 11.41 -16.98 10.08
N SER A 720 10.21 -17.38 9.65
CA SER A 720 9.31 -18.24 10.43
C SER A 720 9.91 -19.63 10.72
N ALA A 721 10.96 -20.02 10.00
CA ALA A 721 11.75 -21.22 10.30
C ALA A 721 12.85 -20.97 11.34
N ALA A 722 12.90 -19.78 11.97
CA ALA A 722 13.96 -19.34 12.89
C ALA A 722 15.38 -19.29 12.26
N ARG A 723 15.45 -19.07 10.95
CA ARG A 723 16.72 -18.70 10.28
C ARG A 723 17.01 -17.24 10.50
N VAL A 724 18.28 -16.92 10.69
CA VAL A 724 18.75 -15.54 10.87
C VAL A 724 19.78 -15.22 9.82
N PHE A 725 19.63 -14.05 9.21
CA PHE A 725 20.58 -13.48 8.29
C PHE A 725 20.80 -12.02 8.63
N TYR A 726 22.04 -11.56 8.64
CA TYR A 726 22.37 -10.14 8.73
C TYR A 726 23.68 -9.81 8.01
N LEU A 727 23.77 -8.62 7.43
CA LEU A 727 25.02 -8.05 6.92
C LEU A 727 25.89 -7.54 8.08
N ARG A 728 27.19 -7.33 7.87
CA ARG A 728 28.07 -6.77 8.92
C ARG A 728 27.77 -5.30 9.19
N GLU A 729 28.13 -4.82 10.37
CA GLU A 729 27.92 -3.42 10.74
C GLU A 729 28.66 -2.43 9.83
N GLU A 730 29.85 -2.79 9.33
CA GLU A 730 30.63 -2.00 8.39
C GLU A 730 30.09 -2.00 6.95
N ASP A 731 29.20 -2.94 6.61
CA ASP A 731 28.60 -3.08 5.29
C ASP A 731 27.32 -2.21 5.18
N THR A 732 27.50 -0.90 5.00
CA THR A 732 26.43 0.11 5.07
C THR A 732 25.93 0.62 3.73
N ALA A 733 26.33 0.01 2.60
CA ALA A 733 25.78 0.40 1.31
C ALA A 733 24.25 0.20 1.28
N PHE A 734 23.59 0.83 0.31
CA PHE A 734 22.20 0.51 0.02
C PHE A 734 22.05 -0.99 -0.28
N ALA A 735 20.98 -1.58 0.24
CA ALA A 735 20.63 -2.96 -0.02
C ALA A 735 19.14 -3.09 -0.34
N GLU A 736 18.77 -4.11 -1.10
CA GLU A 736 17.38 -4.53 -1.28
C GLU A 736 17.24 -6.00 -0.93
N PHE A 737 16.27 -6.33 -0.08
CA PHE A 737 15.94 -7.69 0.29
C PHE A 737 14.67 -8.10 -0.46
N ASP A 738 14.82 -8.92 -1.49
CA ASP A 738 13.74 -9.41 -2.35
C ASP A 738 13.23 -10.77 -1.85
N PHE A 739 11.98 -10.78 -1.38
CA PHE A 739 11.23 -11.96 -0.95
C PHE A 739 10.07 -12.30 -1.90
N THR A 740 10.09 -11.78 -3.13
CA THR A 740 9.02 -11.96 -4.14
C THR A 740 9.03 -13.34 -4.79
N LYS A 741 10.16 -14.05 -4.72
CA LYS A 741 10.28 -15.40 -5.25
C LYS A 741 9.75 -16.42 -4.23
N PRO A 742 8.89 -17.37 -4.63
CA PRO A 742 8.34 -18.37 -3.73
C PRO A 742 9.41 -19.18 -3.01
N ASN A 743 10.48 -19.54 -3.72
CA ASN A 743 11.53 -20.46 -3.27
C ASN A 743 12.92 -19.82 -3.14
N ALA A 744 13.02 -18.49 -3.16
CA ALA A 744 14.30 -17.79 -3.06
C ALA A 744 14.19 -16.50 -2.24
N VAL A 745 15.30 -16.09 -1.66
CA VAL A 745 15.54 -14.75 -1.13
C VAL A 745 16.77 -14.20 -1.82
N THR A 746 16.67 -12.99 -2.37
CA THR A 746 17.81 -12.33 -3.01
C THR A 746 18.14 -11.05 -2.26
N VAL A 747 19.39 -10.91 -1.82
CA VAL A 747 19.94 -9.68 -1.27
C VAL A 747 20.75 -9.00 -2.36
N ARG A 748 20.29 -7.85 -2.82
CA ARG A 748 21.06 -6.94 -3.66
C ARG A 748 21.84 -5.99 -2.75
N TYR A 749 23.09 -5.69 -3.09
CA TYR A 749 23.94 -4.77 -2.34
C TYR A 749 24.77 -3.89 -3.28
N ASP A 750 24.84 -2.59 -3.00
CA ASP A 750 25.48 -1.58 -3.88
C ASP A 750 26.97 -1.41 -3.64
N ALA A 751 27.65 -2.55 -3.57
CA ALA A 751 29.10 -2.68 -3.68
C ALA A 751 29.44 -4.05 -4.28
N LEU A 752 30.72 -4.32 -4.52
CA LEU A 752 31.22 -5.61 -5.00
C LEU A 752 31.79 -6.51 -3.90
N THR A 753 31.83 -5.99 -2.67
CA THR A 753 32.22 -6.72 -1.47
C THR A 753 31.12 -6.58 -0.43
N VAL A 754 30.70 -7.68 0.18
CA VAL A 754 29.80 -7.68 1.33
C VAL A 754 30.11 -8.88 2.21
N GLY A 755 29.97 -8.72 3.51
CA GLY A 755 29.97 -9.85 4.43
C GLY A 755 28.74 -9.87 5.32
N GLY A 756 28.55 -10.99 6.00
CA GLY A 756 27.42 -11.18 6.90
C GLY A 756 27.50 -12.50 7.64
N HIS A 757 26.40 -12.86 8.29
CA HIS A 757 26.29 -14.11 9.02
C HIS A 757 24.96 -14.80 8.76
N ILE A 758 24.99 -16.13 8.87
CA ILE A 758 23.87 -17.03 8.67
C ILE A 758 23.78 -17.97 9.86
N MET A 759 22.57 -18.14 10.37
CA MET A 759 22.31 -18.93 11.56
C MET A 759 20.93 -19.59 11.50
N GLN A 760 20.73 -20.56 12.38
CA GLN A 760 19.46 -21.23 12.58
C GLN A 760 19.28 -21.47 14.08
N ALA A 761 18.31 -20.79 14.68
CA ALA A 761 17.95 -20.99 16.07
C ALA A 761 16.94 -22.14 16.24
N ASP A 762 16.69 -22.51 17.50
CA ASP A 762 15.64 -23.48 17.86
C ASP A 762 14.24 -22.90 17.73
N ASN A 763 14.10 -21.58 17.92
CA ASN A 763 12.86 -20.84 17.80
C ASN A 763 13.16 -19.36 17.50
N MET A 764 12.14 -18.60 17.12
CA MET A 764 12.32 -17.20 16.72
C MET A 764 12.75 -16.25 17.86
N LEU A 765 12.46 -16.57 19.12
CA LEU A 765 12.96 -15.78 20.26
C LEU A 765 14.47 -15.97 20.44
N ASN A 766 14.95 -17.22 20.36
CA ASN A 766 16.38 -17.52 20.38
C ASN A 766 17.10 -16.93 19.16
N ALA A 767 16.42 -16.84 18.01
CA ALA A 767 16.96 -16.14 16.84
C ALA A 767 17.26 -14.64 17.13
N ILE A 768 16.39 -13.95 17.88
CA ILE A 768 16.66 -12.57 18.34
C ILE A 768 17.86 -12.54 19.30
N THR A 769 18.00 -13.53 20.18
CA THR A 769 19.17 -13.64 21.06
C THR A 769 20.46 -13.76 20.25
N MET A 770 20.52 -14.68 19.28
CA MET A 770 21.70 -14.84 18.44
C MET A 770 22.02 -13.56 17.65
N LEU A 771 21.01 -12.84 17.13
CA LEU A 771 21.20 -11.54 16.49
C LEU A 771 21.82 -10.52 17.47
N THR A 772 21.22 -10.37 18.65
CA THR A 772 21.65 -9.39 19.67
C THR A 772 22.93 -9.76 20.40
N ASP A 773 23.43 -10.99 20.28
CA ASP A 773 24.79 -11.33 20.69
C ASP A 773 25.84 -10.69 19.77
N TYR A 774 25.51 -10.46 18.49
CA TYR A 774 26.35 -9.71 17.56
C TYR A 774 26.12 -8.20 17.67
N VAL A 775 24.89 -7.73 17.44
CA VAL A 775 24.56 -6.28 17.39
C VAL A 775 24.50 -5.61 18.77
N GLY A 776 24.55 -6.42 19.84
CA GLY A 776 24.42 -6.00 21.23
C GLY A 776 22.96 -5.91 21.69
N LYS A 777 22.76 -5.83 23.01
CA LYS A 777 21.45 -5.71 23.66
C LYS A 777 21.24 -4.28 24.12
N MET A 778 20.00 -3.80 24.11
CA MET A 778 19.68 -2.45 24.58
C MET A 778 20.05 -2.26 26.05
N PRO A 779 20.72 -1.15 26.42
CA PRO A 779 20.92 -0.80 27.82
C PRO A 779 19.59 -0.67 28.55
N THR A 780 19.60 -0.99 29.85
CA THR A 780 18.39 -0.98 30.67
C THR A 780 17.85 0.43 30.89
N LEU A 781 16.52 0.60 30.81
CA LEU A 781 15.83 1.80 31.26
C LEU A 781 15.90 1.97 32.78
N PRO A 782 15.99 3.20 33.32
CA PRO A 782 15.92 3.42 34.77
C PRO A 782 14.53 3.06 35.32
N GLU A 783 14.46 2.68 36.59
CA GLU A 783 13.20 2.21 37.22
C GLU A 783 12.13 3.29 37.30
N TRP A 784 12.52 4.57 37.35
CA TRP A 784 11.56 5.66 37.49
C TRP A 784 10.56 5.75 36.33
N VAL A 785 10.88 5.21 35.14
CA VAL A 785 9.95 5.22 34.00
C VAL A 785 8.71 4.36 34.24
N ASP A 786 8.77 3.41 35.19
CA ASP A 786 7.64 2.56 35.56
C ASP A 786 6.66 3.29 36.49
N ASN A 787 7.09 4.41 37.08
CA ASN A 787 6.33 5.09 38.13
C ASN A 787 5.23 6.01 37.60
N GLY A 788 5.16 6.26 36.28
CA GLY A 788 4.13 7.12 35.72
C GLY A 788 4.45 7.67 34.32
N ALA A 789 3.66 8.67 33.95
CA ALA A 789 3.71 9.33 32.66
C ALA A 789 4.90 10.31 32.54
N ILE A 790 5.42 10.40 31.32
CA ILE A 790 6.26 11.51 30.87
C ILE A 790 5.37 12.48 30.09
N LEU A 791 5.09 13.64 30.68
CA LEU A 791 4.21 14.63 30.08
C LEU A 791 4.96 15.46 29.03
N GLY A 792 4.70 15.24 27.75
CA GLY A 792 5.18 16.09 26.67
C GLY A 792 4.41 17.40 26.65
N ILE A 793 5.09 18.51 26.97
CA ILE A 793 4.49 19.85 27.13
C ILE A 793 5.40 20.88 26.48
N GLN A 794 4.81 21.89 25.85
CA GLN A 794 5.49 23.10 25.39
C GLN A 794 4.76 24.34 25.92
N GLY A 795 5.38 25.52 25.78
CA GLY A 795 4.82 26.81 26.15
C GLY A 795 5.37 27.38 27.45
N GLY A 796 6.55 26.94 27.88
CA GLY A 796 7.30 27.55 28.97
C GLY A 796 6.92 27.13 30.40
N GLN A 797 7.72 27.62 31.35
CA GLN A 797 7.77 27.22 32.75
C GLN A 797 6.41 27.25 33.47
N GLU A 798 5.67 28.36 33.39
CA GLU A 798 4.38 28.53 34.09
C GLU A 798 3.32 27.53 33.61
N LYS A 799 3.25 27.29 32.30
CA LYS A 799 2.29 26.33 31.72
C LYS A 799 2.62 24.91 32.17
N VAL A 800 3.91 24.55 32.16
CA VAL A 800 4.38 23.23 32.60
C VAL A 800 4.03 23.00 34.07
N GLU A 801 4.38 23.93 34.96
CA GLU A 801 4.14 23.80 36.39
C GLU A 801 2.64 23.68 36.71
N ARG A 802 1.80 24.47 36.04
CA ARG A 802 0.34 24.38 36.17
C ARG A 802 -0.18 22.99 35.79
N ILE A 803 0.24 22.46 34.65
CA ILE A 803 -0.20 21.14 34.16
C ILE A 803 0.28 20.02 35.09
N VAL A 804 1.52 20.09 35.60
CA VAL A 804 2.03 19.12 36.58
C VAL A 804 1.19 19.14 37.86
N LYS A 805 0.93 20.33 38.43
CA LYS A 805 0.08 20.48 39.62
C LYS A 805 -1.33 19.95 39.40
N GLU A 806 -1.90 20.18 38.22
CA GLU A 806 -3.22 19.65 37.86
C GLU A 806 -3.22 18.12 37.76
N GLY A 807 -2.20 17.53 37.14
CA GLY A 807 -2.06 16.07 37.03
C GLY A 807 -1.95 15.40 38.39
N LEU A 808 -1.12 15.94 39.29
CA LEU A 808 -0.98 15.44 40.65
C LEU A 808 -2.29 15.54 41.45
N LYS A 809 -3.08 16.60 41.25
CA LYS A 809 -4.43 16.74 41.86
C LYS A 809 -5.43 15.71 41.34
N GLN A 810 -5.25 15.18 40.14
CA GLN A 810 -6.14 14.18 39.52
C GLN A 810 -5.65 12.72 39.72
N ASP A 811 -4.72 12.48 40.66
CA ASP A 811 -4.12 11.16 40.88
C ASP A 811 -3.52 10.56 39.59
N CYS A 812 -2.95 11.43 38.74
CA CYS A 812 -2.13 11.01 37.62
C CYS A 812 -0.73 10.70 38.15
N PRO A 813 -0.21 9.48 37.96
CA PRO A 813 1.19 9.22 38.26
C PRO A 813 2.07 9.95 37.24
N VAL A 814 2.78 10.98 37.68
CA VAL A 814 3.69 11.78 36.85
C VAL A 814 5.13 11.41 37.24
N ALA A 815 5.89 10.89 36.29
CA ALA A 815 7.28 10.52 36.50
C ALA A 815 8.25 11.60 35.99
N ALA A 816 7.88 12.24 34.87
CA ALA A 816 8.68 13.30 34.28
C ALA A 816 7.84 14.26 33.41
N VAL A 817 8.45 15.37 33.03
CA VAL A 817 8.03 16.21 31.90
C VAL A 817 9.07 16.11 30.79
N TRP A 818 8.63 16.18 29.54
CA TRP A 818 9.49 16.31 28.38
C TRP A 818 9.20 17.63 27.68
N LEU A 819 10.21 18.49 27.63
CA LEU A 819 10.11 19.89 27.23
C LEU A 819 10.95 20.12 25.98
N GLN A 820 10.37 19.84 24.81
CA GLN A 820 11.11 19.95 23.56
C GLN A 820 11.43 21.40 23.17
N ASP A 821 10.59 22.34 23.61
CA ASP A 821 10.73 23.77 23.39
C ASP A 821 11.72 24.44 24.35
N TRP A 822 12.48 23.67 25.13
CA TRP A 822 13.50 24.20 26.05
C TRP A 822 14.49 25.12 25.34
N SER A 823 14.76 24.93 24.04
CA SER A 823 15.62 25.78 23.20
C SER A 823 14.89 26.89 22.43
N GLY A 824 13.57 27.00 22.60
CA GLY A 824 12.72 28.00 21.97
C GLY A 824 11.91 27.45 20.79
N THR A 825 10.82 28.14 20.46
CA THR A 825 9.91 27.77 19.37
C THR A 825 10.11 28.65 18.12
N HIS A 826 9.97 28.04 16.95
CA HIS A 826 9.92 28.72 15.65
C HIS A 826 8.60 28.39 14.96
N SER A 827 7.78 29.39 14.69
CA SER A 827 6.49 29.21 14.01
C SER A 827 6.69 29.13 12.49
N GLN A 828 6.01 28.18 11.85
CA GLN A 828 5.97 28.04 10.40
C GLN A 828 4.52 28.03 9.94
N GLU A 829 4.21 28.70 8.83
CA GLU A 829 2.88 28.61 8.25
C GLU A 829 2.54 27.16 7.87
N ALA A 830 1.36 26.72 8.26
CA ALA A 830 0.79 25.46 7.81
C ALA A 830 0.45 25.53 6.30
N PRO A 831 0.30 24.37 5.63
CA PRO A 831 -0.01 24.30 4.21
C PRO A 831 -1.35 24.96 3.84
N TYR A 832 -2.31 24.91 4.76
CA TYR A 832 -3.65 25.47 4.60
C TYR A 832 -4.12 26.15 5.89
N GLY A 833 -5.17 26.98 5.77
CA GLY A 833 -5.96 27.40 6.93
C GLY A 833 -5.39 28.54 7.79
N ASN A 834 -4.33 29.23 7.35
CA ASN A 834 -3.65 30.29 8.11
C ASN A 834 -3.21 29.85 9.53
N MET A 835 -2.85 28.58 9.68
CA MET A 835 -2.39 28.00 10.94
C MET A 835 -0.87 28.06 11.09
N GLN A 836 -0.36 27.84 12.30
CA GLN A 836 1.08 27.82 12.56
C GLN A 836 1.50 26.44 13.07
N ILE A 837 2.42 25.81 12.36
CA ILE A 837 3.15 24.64 12.81
C ILE A 837 4.20 25.10 13.83
N SER A 838 4.17 24.52 15.02
CA SER A 838 5.19 24.73 16.05
C SER A 838 6.42 23.89 15.73
N ARG A 839 7.54 24.55 15.42
CA ARG A 839 8.87 23.94 15.31
C ARG A 839 9.78 24.46 16.42
N LEU A 840 10.99 23.92 16.48
CA LEU A 840 11.98 24.23 17.50
C LEU A 840 13.14 25.03 16.89
N TRP A 841 13.70 25.96 17.65
CA TRP A 841 15.00 26.53 17.31
C TRP A 841 16.09 25.51 17.61
N TRP A 842 16.81 25.06 16.58
CA TRP A 842 17.92 24.11 16.70
C TRP A 842 19.22 24.83 17.05
N ASN A 843 19.21 25.49 18.20
CA ASN A 843 20.37 26.11 18.82
C ASN A 843 20.36 25.70 20.29
N TRP A 844 21.19 24.71 20.62
CA TRP A 844 21.13 23.93 21.85
C TRP A 844 21.58 24.70 23.09
N GLU A 845 20.78 25.68 23.48
CA GLU A 845 20.84 26.46 24.71
C GLU A 845 19.41 26.72 25.20
N SER A 846 19.21 26.91 26.50
CA SER A 846 17.86 27.17 27.03
C SER A 846 17.31 28.53 26.58
N ASP A 847 16.03 28.59 26.22
CA ASP A 847 15.36 29.82 25.87
C ASP A 847 14.96 30.59 27.12
N SER A 848 15.54 31.78 27.32
CA SER A 848 15.33 32.59 28.53
C SER A 848 13.95 33.26 28.61
N LYS A 849 13.15 33.23 27.55
CA LYS A 849 11.79 33.77 27.56
C LYS A 849 10.80 32.70 27.99
N LEU A 850 10.93 31.47 27.46
CA LEU A 850 10.09 30.34 27.85
C LEU A 850 10.49 29.75 29.21
N TYR A 851 11.79 29.68 29.50
CA TYR A 851 12.36 29.08 30.70
C TYR A 851 13.41 30.01 31.35
N PRO A 852 12.97 31.14 31.94
CA PRO A 852 13.85 32.18 32.48
C PRO A 852 14.79 31.68 33.58
N THR A 853 14.38 30.66 34.34
CA THR A 853 15.16 30.04 35.41
C THR A 853 15.34 28.55 35.15
N TRP A 854 15.73 28.17 33.92
CA TRP A 854 15.78 26.76 33.48
C TRP A 854 16.48 25.81 34.47
N THR A 855 17.65 26.18 34.98
CA THR A 855 18.42 25.33 35.89
C THR A 855 17.68 25.11 37.22
N GLU A 856 17.18 26.19 37.82
CA GLU A 856 16.40 26.18 39.05
C GLU A 856 15.10 25.42 38.85
N PHE A 857 14.37 25.71 37.77
CA PHE A 857 13.09 25.07 37.46
C PHE A 857 13.21 23.55 37.29
N VAL A 858 14.30 23.06 36.70
CA VAL A 858 14.56 21.62 36.62
C VAL A 858 14.78 21.00 38.01
N GLN A 859 15.41 21.73 38.93
CA GLN A 859 15.55 21.28 40.32
C GLN A 859 14.21 21.37 41.07
N ASP A 860 13.46 22.47 40.93
CA ASP A 860 12.17 22.65 41.58
C ASP A 860 11.18 21.54 41.19
N LEU A 861 11.12 21.18 39.90
CA LEU A 861 10.31 20.04 39.43
C LEU A 861 10.69 18.73 40.15
N ARG A 862 11.99 18.49 40.32
CA ARG A 862 12.53 17.29 40.94
C ARG A 862 12.29 17.29 42.46
N GLU A 863 12.57 18.39 43.13
CA GLU A 863 12.59 18.50 44.60
C GLU A 863 11.19 18.71 45.18
N GLU A 864 10.37 19.57 44.57
CA GLU A 864 9.03 19.89 45.09
C GLU A 864 7.98 18.85 44.67
N TYR A 865 8.06 18.34 43.44
CA TYR A 865 7.03 17.47 42.86
C TYR A 865 7.48 16.02 42.64
N GLY A 866 8.78 15.72 42.79
CA GLY A 866 9.33 14.40 42.45
C GLY A 866 9.34 14.12 40.94
N VAL A 867 9.22 15.15 40.11
CA VAL A 867 9.06 15.06 38.65
C VAL A 867 10.39 15.35 37.96
N LYS A 868 10.86 14.41 37.12
CA LYS A 868 12.10 14.58 36.35
C LYS A 868 11.86 15.44 35.09
N THR A 869 12.93 15.96 34.52
CA THR A 869 12.86 16.74 33.26
C THR A 869 13.66 16.09 32.16
N LEU A 870 13.08 16.02 30.96
CA LEU A 870 13.72 15.61 29.72
C LEU A 870 13.72 16.78 28.72
N ALA A 871 14.77 16.88 27.90
CA ALA A 871 14.92 17.91 26.87
C ALA A 871 14.87 17.31 25.44
N TYR A 872 15.27 18.10 24.44
CA TYR A 872 15.33 17.71 23.03
C TYR A 872 16.63 18.19 22.39
N ILE A 873 17.29 17.35 21.59
CA ILE A 873 18.40 17.73 20.71
C ILE A 873 18.34 16.93 19.41
N ASN A 874 19.03 17.42 18.38
CA ASN A 874 19.24 16.70 17.13
C ASN A 874 20.63 17.05 16.52
N PRO A 875 21.07 16.38 15.44
CA PRO A 875 22.40 16.59 14.87
C PRO A 875 22.49 17.81 13.95
N PHE A 876 21.44 18.63 13.88
CA PHE A 876 21.43 19.86 13.11
C PHE A 876 21.68 21.07 13.99
N VAL A 877 22.19 22.13 13.36
CA VAL A 877 22.40 23.41 14.02
C VAL A 877 21.85 24.50 13.10
N ALA A 878 20.80 25.20 13.55
CA ALA A 878 20.13 26.24 12.79
C ALA A 878 20.85 27.58 12.91
N ASN A 879 20.85 28.36 11.83
CA ASN A 879 21.29 29.74 11.90
C ASN A 879 20.23 30.59 12.62
N VAL A 880 20.55 31.03 13.84
CA VAL A 880 19.64 31.79 14.71
C VAL A 880 19.78 33.30 14.59
N SER A 881 20.53 33.83 13.62
CA SER A 881 20.68 35.28 13.43
C SER A 881 19.36 36.04 13.26
N SER A 882 18.28 35.37 12.84
CA SER A 882 16.93 35.92 12.69
C SER A 882 16.00 35.62 13.87
N LYS A 883 16.46 34.94 14.93
CA LYS A 883 15.64 34.60 16.09
C LYS A 883 15.24 35.88 16.85
N ALA A 884 13.95 36.24 16.73
CA ALA A 884 13.42 37.51 17.24
C ALA A 884 13.57 37.69 18.76
N ASP A 885 13.40 36.61 19.53
CA ASP A 885 13.51 36.62 20.99
C ASP A 885 14.96 36.52 21.50
N GLY A 886 15.94 36.58 20.59
CA GLY A 886 17.37 36.58 20.91
C GLY A 886 17.98 35.19 21.15
N TYR A 887 19.31 35.18 21.21
CA TYR A 887 20.16 34.01 21.49
C TYR A 887 21.43 34.47 22.21
N ARG A 888 22.02 33.61 23.04
CA ARG A 888 23.31 33.91 23.70
C ARG A 888 24.48 33.44 22.86
N ARG A 889 24.32 32.34 22.13
CA ARG A 889 25.32 31.79 21.19
C ARG A 889 24.68 31.49 19.86
N ASN A 890 25.42 31.70 18.77
CA ASN A 890 25.04 31.22 17.44
C ASN A 890 25.91 30.00 17.11
N LEU A 891 25.43 28.81 17.49
CA LEU A 891 26.19 27.57 17.32
C LEU A 891 26.45 27.26 15.84
N PHE A 892 25.59 27.71 14.93
CA PHE A 892 25.78 27.50 13.49
C PHE A 892 27.00 28.26 12.95
N LEU A 893 27.19 29.51 13.36
CA LEU A 893 28.37 30.30 12.98
C LEU A 893 29.64 29.75 13.63
N GLU A 894 29.56 29.32 14.89
CA GLU A 894 30.68 28.64 15.56
C GLU A 894 31.09 27.36 14.83
N ALA A 895 30.12 26.51 14.48
CA ALA A 895 30.36 25.24 13.79
C ALA A 895 30.87 25.44 12.36
N THR A 896 30.34 26.43 11.63
CA THR A 896 30.81 26.78 10.29
C THR A 896 32.26 27.27 10.33
N LYS A 897 32.61 28.17 11.26
CA LYS A 897 33.99 28.65 11.44
C LYS A 897 34.96 27.53 11.86
N GLY A 898 34.48 26.59 12.66
CA GLY A 898 35.26 25.43 13.12
C GLY A 898 35.41 24.31 12.09
N GLY A 899 34.68 24.34 10.97
CA GLY A 899 34.63 23.23 10.01
C GLY A 899 33.99 21.98 10.61
N TYR A 900 32.99 22.14 11.47
CA TYR A 900 32.37 21.03 12.21
C TYR A 900 31.16 20.41 11.50
N MET A 901 30.70 21.04 10.43
CA MET A 901 29.52 20.61 9.68
C MET A 901 29.92 19.86 8.41
N VAL A 902 29.02 19.01 7.91
CA VAL A 902 29.10 18.45 6.57
C VAL A 902 29.26 19.60 5.57
N GLN A 903 30.17 19.46 4.61
CA GLN A 903 30.49 20.51 3.64
C GLN A 903 29.86 20.22 2.29
N ASN A 904 29.53 21.29 1.56
CA ASN A 904 29.17 21.27 0.16
C ASN A 904 30.38 21.75 -0.66
N SER A 905 30.91 20.90 -1.54
CA SER A 905 32.10 21.21 -2.35
C SER A 905 31.82 22.18 -3.49
N THR A 906 30.57 22.31 -3.94
CA THR A 906 30.16 23.27 -4.98
C THR A 906 30.21 24.70 -4.44
N THR A 907 29.71 24.92 -3.23
CA THR A 907 29.72 26.24 -2.58
C THR A 907 30.97 26.49 -1.74
N ASN A 908 31.78 25.45 -1.51
CA ASN A 908 32.94 25.44 -0.62
C ASN A 908 32.60 25.94 0.80
N GLY A 909 31.48 25.46 1.36
CA GLY A 909 31.01 25.84 2.69
C GLY A 909 30.07 24.80 3.32
N THR A 910 29.44 25.14 4.44
CA THR A 910 28.50 24.25 5.15
C THR A 910 27.35 23.81 4.24
N ALA A 911 27.08 22.50 4.17
CA ALA A 911 25.89 21.97 3.53
C ALA A 911 24.65 22.39 4.33
N ILE A 912 23.67 22.96 3.65
CA ILE A 912 22.45 23.50 4.26
C ILE A 912 21.27 22.61 3.92
N ILE A 913 20.51 22.25 4.95
CA ILE A 913 19.20 21.64 4.83
C ILE A 913 18.12 22.64 5.22
N SER A 914 16.95 22.50 4.61
CA SER A 914 15.75 23.22 5.00
C SER A 914 14.79 22.26 5.70
N SER A 915 14.33 22.63 6.89
CA SER A 915 13.26 21.94 7.60
C SER A 915 12.05 22.85 7.69
N GLY A 916 11.43 23.11 6.54
CA GLY A 916 10.34 24.08 6.38
C GLY A 916 10.82 25.53 6.26
N LYS A 917 9.86 26.44 6.01
CA LYS A 917 10.15 27.88 5.84
C LYS A 917 10.84 28.43 7.10
N GLY A 918 11.91 29.19 6.93
CA GLY A 918 12.57 29.94 8.02
C GLY A 918 13.62 29.19 8.83
N ILE A 919 13.79 27.87 8.67
CA ILE A 919 14.88 27.11 9.32
C ILE A 919 15.89 26.65 8.26
N GLN A 920 17.07 27.28 8.27
CA GLN A 920 18.26 26.82 7.56
C GLN A 920 19.25 26.28 8.58
N ALA A 921 19.61 25.00 8.43
CA ALA A 921 20.51 24.34 9.35
C ALA A 921 21.63 23.61 8.61
N GLY A 922 22.79 23.54 9.24
CA GLY A 922 23.81 22.58 8.82
C GLY A 922 23.62 21.25 9.53
N ILE A 923 24.31 20.22 9.03
CA ILE A 923 24.40 18.90 9.67
C ILE A 923 25.78 18.72 10.29
N LEU A 924 25.86 18.22 11.52
CA LEU A 924 27.14 17.90 12.17
C LEU A 924 27.87 16.78 11.42
N ASP A 925 29.14 16.99 11.11
CA ASP A 925 30.01 15.95 10.57
C ASP A 925 30.59 15.10 11.71
N LEU A 926 29.92 14.00 12.05
CA LEU A 926 30.38 13.09 13.09
C LEU A 926 31.64 12.30 12.67
N THR A 927 32.07 12.31 11.40
CA THR A 927 33.37 11.69 11.03
C THR A 927 34.54 12.50 11.59
N ASN A 928 34.32 13.78 11.86
CA ASN A 928 35.31 14.71 12.39
C ASN A 928 35.39 14.62 13.91
N GLN A 929 36.54 14.17 14.45
CA GLN A 929 36.76 14.11 15.90
C GLN A 929 36.66 15.50 16.56
N LYS A 930 37.03 16.59 15.86
CA LYS A 930 36.90 17.96 16.40
C LYS A 930 35.43 18.34 16.58
N THR A 931 34.56 17.94 15.66
CA THR A 931 33.10 18.12 15.79
C THR A 931 32.58 17.41 17.02
N ARG A 932 32.94 16.13 17.21
CA ARG A 932 32.52 15.34 18.38
C ARG A 932 32.94 16.03 19.67
N THR A 933 34.20 16.45 19.79
CA THR A 933 34.71 17.12 21.00
C THR A 933 33.99 18.45 21.26
N TRP A 934 33.88 19.31 20.25
CA TRP A 934 33.20 20.61 20.40
C TRP A 934 31.73 20.43 20.77
N PHE A 935 31.04 19.52 20.10
CA PHE A 935 29.62 19.34 20.34
C PHE A 935 29.37 18.68 21.70
N ALA A 936 30.21 17.73 22.13
CA ALA A 936 30.17 17.21 23.49
C ALA A 936 30.32 18.35 24.52
N ASP A 937 31.26 19.28 24.33
CA ASP A 937 31.41 20.45 25.20
C ASP A 937 30.14 21.35 25.21
N VAL A 938 29.50 21.55 24.06
CA VAL A 938 28.22 22.28 23.96
C VAL A 938 27.16 21.58 24.79
N LEU A 939 26.97 20.28 24.57
CA LEU A 939 25.98 19.47 25.26
C LEU A 939 26.21 19.47 26.78
N ARG A 940 27.45 19.21 27.24
CA ARG A 940 27.81 19.24 28.66
C ARG A 940 27.46 20.57 29.32
N LYS A 941 27.79 21.70 28.68
CA LYS A 941 27.63 23.05 29.24
C LYS A 941 26.22 23.60 29.14
N GLN A 942 25.49 23.30 28.07
CA GLN A 942 24.21 23.95 27.77
C GLN A 942 23.00 23.06 28.08
N VAL A 943 23.12 21.75 27.89
CA VAL A 943 22.01 20.82 28.02
C VAL A 943 22.03 20.14 29.39
N TRP A 944 23.16 19.54 29.77
CA TRP A 944 23.27 18.74 30.99
C TRP A 944 23.62 19.51 32.25
N ASN A 945 24.04 20.78 32.16
CA ASN A 945 24.33 21.62 33.33
C ASN A 945 23.10 21.80 34.25
N ALA A 946 21.89 21.58 33.73
CA ALA A 946 20.64 21.62 34.52
C ALA A 946 20.27 20.27 35.18
N ASN A 947 21.12 19.23 35.09
CA ASN A 947 20.84 17.91 35.68
C ASN A 947 19.52 17.26 35.20
N ILE A 948 19.23 17.38 33.90
CA ILE A 948 18.11 16.69 33.27
C ILE A 948 18.28 15.16 33.30
N SER A 949 17.17 14.42 33.27
CA SER A 949 17.13 12.94 33.35
C SER A 949 16.93 12.28 32.00
N GLY A 950 17.05 12.99 30.89
CA GLY A 950 16.88 12.39 29.57
C GLY A 950 16.67 13.40 28.48
N VAL A 951 16.70 12.92 27.24
CA VAL A 951 16.66 13.75 26.04
C VAL A 951 16.07 12.94 24.89
N MET A 952 15.20 13.54 24.08
CA MET A 952 14.93 13.04 22.72
C MET A 952 16.14 13.38 21.85
N TRP A 953 16.82 12.36 21.33
CA TRP A 953 17.93 12.48 20.39
C TRP A 953 17.41 12.21 18.99
N ASP A 954 16.84 13.25 18.39
CA ASP A 954 16.06 13.14 17.16
C ASP A 954 16.96 13.07 15.92
N PHE A 955 16.36 12.73 14.77
CA PHE A 955 16.97 12.62 13.44
C PHE A 955 18.15 11.61 13.35
N GLY A 956 18.85 11.66 12.21
CA GLY A 956 19.97 10.79 11.82
C GLY A 956 19.93 10.38 10.35
N GLU A 957 18.78 10.51 9.71
CA GLU A 957 18.39 9.95 8.40
C GLU A 957 18.55 10.93 7.21
N TYR A 958 19.24 12.06 7.44
CA TYR A 958 19.25 13.21 6.51
C TYR A 958 20.58 13.45 5.82
N THR A 959 21.61 12.66 6.11
CA THR A 959 22.95 12.88 5.54
C THR A 959 22.87 12.92 4.01
N PRO A 960 23.27 14.01 3.34
CA PRO A 960 23.15 14.09 1.89
C PRO A 960 24.00 13.03 1.19
N ILE A 961 23.48 12.51 0.09
CA ILE A 961 24.16 11.52 -0.77
C ILE A 961 24.57 12.11 -2.12
N THR A 962 24.52 13.43 -2.26
CA THR A 962 24.83 14.12 -3.51
C THR A 962 26.35 14.15 -3.74
N PRO A 963 26.82 14.13 -5.00
CA PRO A 963 28.26 14.11 -5.31
C PRO A 963 29.07 15.30 -4.78
N ASP A 964 28.41 16.39 -4.42
CA ASP A 964 29.02 17.57 -3.83
C ASP A 964 29.06 17.54 -2.29
N THR A 965 28.67 16.43 -1.67
CA THR A 965 28.79 16.22 -0.23
C THR A 965 30.22 15.85 0.15
N LYS A 966 30.81 16.58 1.09
CA LYS A 966 32.16 16.34 1.60
C LYS A 966 32.16 16.17 3.11
N LEU A 967 32.76 15.06 3.55
CA LEU A 967 33.01 14.70 4.96
C LEU A 967 34.51 14.86 5.27
N ALA A 968 34.86 15.12 6.53
CA ALA A 968 36.22 15.48 6.93
C ALA A 968 37.20 14.31 6.89
N ASN A 969 36.80 13.14 7.41
CA ASN A 969 37.71 12.01 7.64
C ASN A 969 37.34 10.77 6.82
N ILE A 970 36.48 10.93 5.82
CA ILE A 970 36.09 9.85 4.93
C ILE A 970 36.45 10.25 3.50
N SER A 971 37.25 9.41 2.83
CA SER A 971 37.56 9.53 1.40
C SER A 971 36.56 8.79 0.50
N SER A 972 35.61 8.05 1.09
CA SER A 972 34.55 7.32 0.38
C SER A 972 33.33 8.19 0.06
N ASP A 973 32.48 7.69 -0.85
CA ASP A 973 31.22 8.32 -1.25
C ASP A 973 30.30 8.52 -0.03
N ALA A 974 29.74 9.73 0.15
CA ALA A 974 28.81 10.07 1.23
C ALA A 974 27.59 9.12 1.25
N TYR A 975 27.29 8.52 0.11
CA TYR A 975 26.36 7.42 -0.06
C TYR A 975 26.48 6.29 0.99
N PHE A 976 27.70 5.83 1.31
CA PHE A 976 27.90 4.74 2.28
C PHE A 976 27.73 5.22 3.72
N TYR A 977 28.12 6.46 4.00
CA TYR A 977 28.04 7.01 5.34
C TYR A 977 26.60 7.37 5.73
N HIS A 978 25.72 7.59 4.76
CA HIS A 978 24.30 7.89 5.01
C HIS A 978 23.63 6.86 5.95
N ASN A 979 23.67 5.58 5.59
CA ASN A 979 23.11 4.50 6.43
C ASN A 979 23.92 4.23 7.70
N GLN A 980 25.15 4.75 7.81
CA GLN A 980 25.96 4.66 9.03
C GLN A 980 25.62 5.76 10.04
N TYR A 981 25.22 6.95 9.58
CA TYR A 981 25.05 8.13 10.40
C TYR A 981 24.16 7.91 11.65
N PRO A 982 22.99 7.23 11.58
CA PRO A 982 22.18 6.98 12.77
C PRO A 982 22.89 6.16 13.85
N ARG A 983 23.78 5.23 13.49
CA ARG A 983 24.62 4.49 14.45
C ARG A 983 25.68 5.38 15.07
N ASP A 984 26.38 6.18 14.27
CA ASP A 984 27.39 7.10 14.75
C ASP A 984 26.80 8.16 15.69
N TRP A 985 25.57 8.60 15.42
CA TRP A 985 24.79 9.47 16.30
C TRP A 985 24.47 8.81 17.65
N ALA A 986 24.04 7.55 17.65
CA ALA A 986 23.81 6.76 18.86
C ALA A 986 25.11 6.52 19.67
N ILE A 987 26.23 6.23 18.98
CA ILE A 987 27.54 6.08 19.63
C ILE A 987 27.97 7.38 20.30
N PHE A 988 27.87 8.49 19.57
CA PHE A 988 28.21 9.81 20.10
C PHE A 988 27.35 10.16 21.31
N GLN A 989 26.04 9.95 21.22
CA GLN A 989 25.10 10.11 22.33
C GLN A 989 25.57 9.38 23.58
N ARG A 990 25.80 8.07 23.44
CA ARG A 990 26.16 7.22 24.56
C ARG A 990 27.50 7.62 25.16
N SER A 991 28.44 8.11 24.35
CA SER A 991 29.74 8.60 24.82
C SER A 991 29.59 9.84 25.69
N VAL A 992 28.77 10.82 25.28
CA VAL A 992 28.50 12.03 26.05
C VAL A 992 27.73 11.70 27.32
N ALA A 993 26.67 10.89 27.22
CA ALA A 993 25.83 10.55 28.36
C ALA A 993 26.61 9.85 29.49
N LYS A 994 27.57 8.97 29.15
CA LYS A 994 28.43 8.26 30.12
C LYS A 994 29.26 9.19 31.00
N GLU A 995 29.59 10.38 30.51
CA GLU A 995 30.37 11.37 31.26
C GLU A 995 29.51 12.20 32.23
N MET A 996 28.18 12.09 32.14
CA MET A 996 27.26 12.95 32.88
C MET A 996 26.93 12.42 34.27
N PRO A 997 26.76 13.29 35.29
CA PRO A 997 26.54 12.87 36.68
C PRO A 997 25.33 11.93 36.87
N LEU A 998 24.27 12.14 36.10
CA LEU A 998 23.02 11.39 36.21
C LEU A 998 22.87 10.28 35.17
N PHE A 999 23.95 9.76 34.60
CA PHE A 999 23.93 8.76 33.53
C PHE A 999 22.98 7.57 33.78
N ASN A 1000 22.97 7.05 35.01
CA ASN A 1000 22.13 5.90 35.39
C ASN A 1000 20.63 6.23 35.44
N GLU A 1001 20.25 7.51 35.51
CA GLU A 1001 18.86 7.97 35.47
C GLU A 1001 18.42 8.33 34.04
N MET A 1002 19.31 8.33 33.06
CA MET A 1002 19.02 8.90 31.74
C MET A 1002 18.11 8.03 30.89
N VAL A 1003 17.06 8.63 30.35
CA VAL A 1003 16.26 8.07 29.25
C VAL A 1003 16.60 8.83 27.97
N THR A 1004 17.13 8.14 26.97
CA THR A 1004 17.48 8.74 25.68
C THR A 1004 16.87 7.93 24.56
N PHE A 1005 16.15 8.61 23.68
CA PHE A 1005 15.34 7.94 22.66
C PHE A 1005 15.49 8.57 21.28
N HIS A 1006 15.49 7.72 20.27
CA HIS A 1006 15.75 8.03 18.87
C HIS A 1006 14.64 7.42 18.00
N ARG A 1007 14.29 8.08 16.88
CA ARG A 1007 13.52 7.45 15.77
C ARG A 1007 14.40 6.76 14.73
N SER A 1008 15.63 7.24 14.58
CA SER A 1008 16.55 6.78 13.53
C SER A 1008 17.65 5.92 14.12
N ALA A 1009 17.88 4.77 13.49
CA ALA A 1009 18.86 3.80 13.91
C ALA A 1009 19.33 2.96 12.71
N SER A 1010 20.50 2.35 12.87
CA SER A 1010 21.09 1.41 11.92
C SER A 1010 21.52 0.15 12.67
N LEU A 1011 21.97 -0.89 11.94
CA LEU A 1011 22.48 -2.11 12.55
C LEU A 1011 23.57 -1.78 13.58
N GLY A 1012 23.42 -2.27 14.81
CA GLY A 1012 24.35 -2.02 15.92
C GLY A 1012 23.99 -0.81 16.79
N SER A 1013 23.03 0.05 16.41
CA SER A 1013 22.62 1.17 17.28
C SER A 1013 22.01 0.70 18.60
N ASN A 1014 21.31 -0.44 18.62
CA ASN A 1014 20.59 -0.93 19.80
C ASN A 1014 21.48 -1.07 21.05
N ARG A 1015 22.78 -1.43 20.92
CA ARG A 1015 23.70 -1.47 22.10
C ARG A 1015 23.98 -0.11 22.74
N HIS A 1016 23.65 0.97 22.05
CA HIS A 1016 23.88 2.35 22.49
C HIS A 1016 22.59 3.05 22.95
N LEU A 1017 21.42 2.57 22.52
CA LEU A 1017 20.12 3.19 22.77
C LEU A 1017 19.32 2.43 23.84
N ASN A 1018 18.88 3.09 24.91
CA ASN A 1018 18.02 2.46 25.91
C ASN A 1018 16.52 2.55 25.61
N LEU A 1019 16.11 3.37 24.63
CA LEU A 1019 14.72 3.48 24.20
C LEU A 1019 14.64 3.81 22.70
N PHE A 1020 13.78 3.08 21.98
CA PHE A 1020 13.43 3.38 20.59
C PHE A 1020 12.05 4.04 20.54
N TRP A 1021 11.91 5.12 19.78
CA TRP A 1021 10.64 5.78 19.54
C TRP A 1021 10.21 5.52 18.09
N VAL A 1022 8.95 5.16 17.89
CA VAL A 1022 8.43 4.75 16.56
C VAL A 1022 8.30 5.89 15.53
N GLY A 1023 8.61 7.13 15.89
CA GLY A 1023 8.57 8.26 14.96
C GLY A 1023 7.21 8.95 14.86
N ASP A 1024 7.05 9.70 13.76
CA ASP A 1024 6.02 10.73 13.59
C ASP A 1024 4.72 10.20 12.97
N GLN A 1025 3.98 9.36 13.69
CA GLN A 1025 2.68 8.91 13.19
C GLN A 1025 1.70 10.07 13.01
N THR A 1026 0.82 9.96 12.02
CA THR A 1026 -0.32 10.86 11.86
C THR A 1026 -1.29 10.79 13.04
N THR A 1027 -2.02 11.89 13.26
CA THR A 1027 -3.08 12.00 14.28
C THR A 1027 -4.38 11.28 13.89
N VAL A 1028 -4.34 10.40 12.89
CA VAL A 1028 -5.50 9.68 12.34
C VAL A 1028 -5.36 8.15 12.48
N TRP A 1029 -6.41 7.42 12.08
CA TRP A 1029 -6.53 5.96 12.25
C TRP A 1029 -5.94 5.13 11.09
N GLY A 1030 -5.02 5.71 10.32
CA GLY A 1030 -4.38 5.08 9.16
C GLY A 1030 -3.67 3.76 9.49
N VAL A 1031 -3.55 2.89 8.48
CA VAL A 1031 -2.90 1.58 8.61
C VAL A 1031 -1.39 1.71 8.58
N ASN A 1032 -0.87 2.47 7.62
CA ASN A 1032 0.55 2.60 7.34
C ASN A 1032 1.21 3.70 8.19
N ASP A 1033 0.45 4.70 8.63
CA ASP A 1033 1.02 5.82 9.39
C ASP A 1033 0.15 6.34 10.55
N GLY A 1034 -0.90 5.62 10.96
CA GLY A 1034 -1.73 5.95 12.13
C GLY A 1034 -1.41 5.10 13.37
N ILE A 1035 -2.34 5.03 14.32
CA ILE A 1035 -2.20 4.23 15.55
C ILE A 1035 -1.86 2.74 15.30
N LYS A 1036 -2.31 2.18 14.17
CA LYS A 1036 -2.03 0.80 13.77
C LYS A 1036 -0.55 0.59 13.45
N SER A 1037 0.07 1.56 12.78
CA SER A 1037 1.46 1.48 12.34
C SER A 1037 2.43 1.44 13.53
N ALA A 1038 2.11 2.14 14.62
CA ALA A 1038 2.90 2.12 15.85
C ALA A 1038 3.07 0.69 16.41
N VAL A 1039 2.01 -0.13 16.38
CA VAL A 1039 2.08 -1.53 16.84
C VAL A 1039 2.96 -2.37 15.91
N THR A 1040 2.77 -2.23 14.60
CA THR A 1040 3.57 -2.96 13.60
C THR A 1040 5.06 -2.61 13.75
N ILE A 1041 5.40 -1.32 13.85
CA ILE A 1041 6.79 -0.85 13.98
C ILE A 1041 7.42 -1.41 15.27
N MET A 1042 6.75 -1.33 16.42
CA MET A 1042 7.27 -1.90 17.67
C MET A 1042 7.52 -3.41 17.55
N GLY A 1043 6.63 -4.13 16.86
CA GLY A 1043 6.78 -5.56 16.61
C GLY A 1043 8.01 -5.88 15.74
N GLN A 1044 8.14 -5.23 14.59
CA GLN A 1044 9.24 -5.46 13.64
C GLN A 1044 10.59 -5.01 14.21
N MET A 1045 10.61 -3.91 14.97
CA MET A 1045 11.80 -3.46 15.70
C MET A 1045 12.18 -4.42 16.82
N GLY A 1046 11.20 -5.01 17.51
CA GLY A 1046 11.43 -6.04 18.50
C GLY A 1046 12.13 -7.28 17.91
N ILE A 1047 11.68 -7.73 16.73
CA ILE A 1047 12.35 -8.80 15.96
C ILE A 1047 13.75 -8.37 15.50
N SER A 1048 13.96 -7.09 15.24
CA SER A 1048 15.25 -6.51 14.88
C SER A 1048 16.19 -6.25 16.06
N GLY A 1049 15.86 -6.71 17.26
CA GLY A 1049 16.73 -6.63 18.44
C GLY A 1049 16.58 -5.35 19.27
N TYR A 1050 15.48 -4.60 19.07
CA TYR A 1050 15.16 -3.41 19.85
C TYR A 1050 14.06 -3.74 20.85
N ALA A 1051 14.48 -4.14 22.04
CA ALA A 1051 13.58 -4.70 23.03
C ALA A 1051 12.69 -3.67 23.76
N GLN A 1052 13.07 -2.40 23.72
CA GLN A 1052 12.46 -1.30 24.47
C GLN A 1052 11.99 -0.21 23.51
N SER A 1053 10.68 -0.12 23.29
CA SER A 1053 10.08 0.86 22.37
C SER A 1053 8.85 1.57 22.93
N HIS A 1054 8.53 2.74 22.39
CA HIS A 1054 7.27 3.46 22.66
C HIS A 1054 6.83 4.32 21.47
N SER A 1055 5.60 4.84 21.55
CA SER A 1055 5.02 5.79 20.60
C SER A 1055 4.54 7.06 21.28
N ASP A 1056 4.37 8.14 20.51
CA ASP A 1056 3.65 9.32 20.98
C ASP A 1056 2.17 8.99 21.22
N LEU A 1057 1.68 9.29 22.42
CA LEU A 1057 0.25 9.12 22.70
C LEU A 1057 -0.55 10.10 21.84
N GLY A 1058 -1.32 9.54 20.90
CA GLY A 1058 -2.15 10.30 19.97
C GLY A 1058 -1.48 10.64 18.64
N GLY A 1059 -0.27 10.17 18.38
CA GLY A 1059 0.51 10.53 17.19
C GLY A 1059 1.11 11.93 17.27
N TYR A 1060 1.71 12.41 16.19
CA TYR A 1060 2.41 13.68 16.11
C TYR A 1060 1.95 14.54 14.93
N THR A 1061 1.92 13.98 13.72
CA THR A 1061 1.69 14.72 12.49
C THR A 1061 0.22 15.00 12.27
N THR A 1062 -0.17 16.27 12.39
CA THR A 1062 -1.51 16.73 12.05
C THR A 1062 -1.71 16.64 10.55
N ALA A 1063 -2.62 15.79 10.11
CA ALA A 1063 -2.94 15.66 8.69
C ALA A 1063 -3.75 16.88 8.20
N PHE A 1064 -3.59 17.23 6.93
CA PHE A 1064 -4.32 18.34 6.30
C PHE A 1064 -5.08 17.89 5.06
N HIS A 1065 -6.24 18.50 4.86
CA HIS A 1065 -7.04 18.43 3.63
C HIS A 1065 -7.31 19.84 3.11
N PRO A 1066 -7.60 20.00 1.80
CA PRO A 1066 -8.05 21.27 1.27
C PRO A 1066 -9.20 21.84 2.11
N PRO A 1067 -9.14 23.11 2.55
CA PRO A 1067 -10.18 23.71 3.37
C PRO A 1067 -11.57 23.58 2.74
N THR A 1068 -12.57 23.36 3.59
CA THR A 1068 -13.98 23.32 3.20
C THR A 1068 -14.77 24.35 4.00
N VAL A 1069 -16.03 24.61 3.60
CA VAL A 1069 -16.92 25.48 4.39
C VAL A 1069 -17.11 24.95 5.81
N ALA A 1070 -17.09 23.62 6.00
CA ALA A 1070 -17.25 22.97 7.30
C ALA A 1070 -15.95 22.87 8.12
N ASN A 1071 -14.78 22.90 7.46
CA ASN A 1071 -13.47 22.91 8.09
C ASN A 1071 -12.56 23.90 7.35
N SER A 1072 -12.63 25.17 7.78
CA SER A 1072 -11.90 26.28 7.14
C SER A 1072 -10.39 26.23 7.34
N SER A 1073 -9.91 25.48 8.34
CA SER A 1073 -8.47 25.28 8.54
C SER A 1073 -7.92 24.14 7.69
N GLY A 1074 -8.76 23.17 7.31
CA GLY A 1074 -8.35 21.96 6.60
C GLY A 1074 -7.60 20.95 7.50
N ALA A 1075 -7.30 21.30 8.74
CA ALA A 1075 -6.58 20.43 9.67
C ALA A 1075 -7.48 19.30 10.18
N ILE A 1076 -6.94 18.09 10.26
CA ILE A 1076 -7.56 16.92 10.88
C ILE A 1076 -6.88 16.72 12.23
N GLY A 1077 -7.41 17.45 13.21
CA GLY A 1077 -6.92 17.39 14.58
C GLY A 1077 -7.15 16.03 15.24
N ARG A 1078 -6.24 15.65 16.12
CA ARG A 1078 -6.36 14.52 17.03
C ARG A 1078 -7.64 14.66 17.86
N SER A 1079 -8.49 13.62 17.86
CA SER A 1079 -9.69 13.59 18.70
C SER A 1079 -9.39 13.12 20.13
N ALA A 1080 -10.30 13.40 21.07
CA ALA A 1080 -10.24 12.86 22.43
C ALA A 1080 -10.26 11.31 22.43
N GLU A 1081 -10.99 10.71 21.48
CA GLU A 1081 -11.08 9.25 21.35
C GLU A 1081 -9.74 8.63 20.99
N ILE A 1082 -9.09 9.09 19.91
CA ILE A 1082 -7.82 8.50 19.48
C ILE A 1082 -6.73 8.74 20.54
N LEU A 1083 -6.71 9.92 21.18
CA LEU A 1083 -5.80 10.20 22.29
C LEU A 1083 -5.98 9.20 23.45
N GLY A 1084 -7.24 8.95 23.83
CA GLY A 1084 -7.58 8.00 24.89
C GLY A 1084 -7.23 6.56 24.53
N ARG A 1085 -7.59 6.10 23.32
CA ARG A 1085 -7.27 4.75 22.81
C ARG A 1085 -5.78 4.53 22.63
N TRP A 1086 -5.02 5.56 22.25
CA TRP A 1086 -3.57 5.48 22.19
C TRP A 1086 -2.95 5.41 23.59
N GLY A 1087 -3.54 6.09 24.57
CA GLY A 1087 -3.18 5.92 25.97
C GLY A 1087 -3.41 4.50 26.48
N GLU A 1088 -4.54 3.88 26.12
CA GLU A 1088 -4.78 2.46 26.44
C GLU A 1088 -3.74 1.57 25.80
N LEU A 1089 -3.45 1.75 24.50
CA LEU A 1089 -2.43 1.01 23.77
C LEU A 1089 -1.07 1.15 24.46
N ALA A 1090 -0.62 2.37 24.70
CA ALA A 1090 0.69 2.64 25.28
C ALA A 1090 0.84 2.03 26.68
N ALA A 1091 -0.23 1.97 27.47
CA ALA A 1091 -0.20 1.32 28.78
C ALA A 1091 0.12 -0.18 28.70
N VAL A 1092 -0.25 -0.84 27.60
CA VAL A 1092 -0.10 -2.29 27.39
C VAL A 1092 0.93 -2.67 26.32
N SER A 1093 1.59 -1.70 25.67
CA SER A 1093 2.60 -1.95 24.63
C SER A 1093 3.96 -1.33 24.90
N SER A 1094 4.00 -0.18 25.58
CA SER A 1094 5.19 0.68 25.59
C SER A 1094 6.10 0.41 26.78
N ALA A 1095 7.40 0.58 26.56
CA ALA A 1095 8.40 0.58 27.62
C ALA A 1095 8.32 1.88 28.46
N VAL A 1096 7.88 2.99 27.85
CA VAL A 1096 7.72 4.32 28.45
C VAL A 1096 6.39 4.93 28.00
N PHE A 1097 5.66 5.57 28.91
CA PHE A 1097 4.38 6.24 28.63
C PHE A 1097 4.59 7.74 28.44
N ARG A 1098 4.71 8.20 27.19
CA ARG A 1098 5.06 9.60 26.88
C ARG A 1098 4.05 10.26 25.93
N SER A 1099 3.45 11.38 26.35
CA SER A 1099 2.61 12.20 25.47
C SER A 1099 3.43 13.11 24.55
N HIS A 1100 2.77 13.64 23.53
CA HIS A 1100 3.30 14.69 22.67
C HIS A 1100 2.18 15.63 22.21
N GLU A 1101 2.43 16.93 22.23
CA GLU A 1101 1.45 17.92 21.75
C GLU A 1101 1.16 17.86 20.24
N GLY A 1102 2.02 17.20 19.45
CA GLY A 1102 1.99 17.23 17.98
C GLY A 1102 2.62 18.49 17.38
N ASN A 1103 2.67 18.55 16.06
CA ASN A 1103 3.23 19.67 15.31
C ASN A 1103 2.30 20.90 15.25
N VAL A 1104 1.00 20.73 15.52
CA VAL A 1104 -0.02 21.80 15.54
C VAL A 1104 -0.87 21.69 16.82
N PRO A 1105 -0.32 22.04 17.99
CA PRO A 1105 -0.95 21.78 19.28
C PRO A 1105 -2.38 22.34 19.43
N GLU A 1106 -2.69 23.45 18.78
CA GLU A 1106 -3.93 24.21 18.93
C GLU A 1106 -5.19 23.53 18.37
N VAL A 1107 -5.05 22.59 17.42
CA VAL A 1107 -6.18 21.82 16.86
C VAL A 1107 -6.24 20.39 17.37
N ASN A 1108 -5.19 19.93 18.03
CA ASN A 1108 -5.12 18.58 18.56
C ASN A 1108 -5.68 18.54 19.97
N ALA A 1109 -6.54 17.56 20.26
CA ALA A 1109 -6.85 17.22 21.63
C ALA A 1109 -5.56 16.88 22.38
N GLN A 1110 -5.37 17.53 23.51
CA GLN A 1110 -4.30 17.31 24.46
C GLN A 1110 -4.86 16.60 25.68
N PHE A 1111 -3.99 15.89 26.40
CA PHE A 1111 -4.40 15.23 27.64
C PHE A 1111 -4.91 16.24 28.67
N TYR A 1112 -4.51 17.51 28.58
CA TYR A 1112 -4.98 18.59 29.45
C TYR A 1112 -5.99 19.55 28.77
N THR A 1113 -6.59 19.17 27.63
CA THR A 1113 -7.61 20.02 26.96
C THR A 1113 -8.83 20.27 27.84
N ASN A 1114 -9.33 19.25 28.52
CA ASN A 1114 -10.46 19.36 29.44
C ASN A 1114 -10.42 18.23 30.49
N SER A 1115 -11.35 18.26 31.44
CA SER A 1115 -11.41 17.28 32.52
C SER A 1115 -11.60 15.84 32.04
N SER A 1116 -12.33 15.61 30.93
CA SER A 1116 -12.54 14.27 30.38
C SER A 1116 -11.27 13.69 29.75
N THR A 1117 -10.56 14.47 28.92
CA THR A 1117 -9.28 14.01 28.34
C THR A 1117 -8.23 13.78 29.41
N TYR A 1118 -8.21 14.61 30.44
CA TYR A 1118 -7.27 14.47 31.56
C TYR A 1118 -7.60 13.24 32.41
N SER A 1119 -8.87 13.04 32.75
CA SER A 1119 -9.30 11.87 33.54
C SER A 1119 -8.97 10.56 32.82
N TYR A 1120 -9.19 10.50 31.51
CA TYR A 1120 -8.85 9.33 30.71
C TYR A 1120 -7.32 9.11 30.65
N TYR A 1121 -6.54 10.18 30.47
CA TYR A 1121 -5.08 10.09 30.51
C TYR A 1121 -4.55 9.62 31.87
N ALA A 1122 -5.05 10.18 32.97
CA ALA A 1122 -4.68 9.80 34.34
C ALA A 1122 -5.03 8.33 34.61
N TYR A 1123 -6.21 7.87 34.16
CA TYR A 1123 -6.60 6.46 34.20
C TYR A 1123 -5.60 5.57 33.45
N ASN A 1124 -5.25 5.92 32.21
CA ASN A 1124 -4.30 5.16 31.41
C ASN A 1124 -2.88 5.16 32.03
N ALA A 1125 -2.45 6.27 32.63
CA ALA A 1125 -1.17 6.36 33.33
C ALA A 1125 -1.14 5.47 34.59
N ARG A 1126 -2.25 5.36 35.33
CA ARG A 1126 -2.39 4.38 36.43
C ARG A 1126 -2.35 2.95 35.93
N MET A 1127 -3.01 2.65 34.81
CA MET A 1127 -2.94 1.33 34.17
C MET A 1127 -1.50 0.98 33.78
N PHE A 1128 -0.78 1.89 33.13
CA PHE A 1128 0.63 1.72 32.77
C PHE A 1128 1.53 1.48 34.00
N LYS A 1129 1.32 2.26 35.08
CA LYS A 1129 2.04 2.09 36.36
C LYS A 1129 1.75 0.74 36.99
N SER A 1130 0.51 0.26 36.95
CA SER A 1130 0.13 -1.05 37.51
C SER A 1130 0.80 -2.23 36.81
N LEU A 1131 1.13 -2.09 35.52
CA LEU A 1131 1.93 -3.05 34.75
C LEU A 1131 3.44 -2.89 34.95
N GLY A 1132 3.88 -1.82 35.64
CA GLY A 1132 5.29 -1.51 35.88
C GLY A 1132 6.11 -2.68 36.43
N PRO A 1133 5.67 -3.36 37.51
CA PRO A 1133 6.39 -4.52 38.05
C PRO A 1133 6.57 -5.65 37.02
N TYR A 1134 5.50 -6.02 36.29
CA TYR A 1134 5.56 -7.08 35.28
C TYR A 1134 6.45 -6.69 34.09
N ARG A 1135 6.30 -5.46 33.59
CA ARG A 1135 7.15 -4.90 32.54
C ARG A 1135 8.61 -4.89 32.97
N ARG A 1136 8.92 -4.46 34.19
CA ARG A 1136 10.28 -4.45 34.75
C ARG A 1136 10.88 -5.85 34.83
N GLN A 1137 10.10 -6.85 35.23
CA GLN A 1137 10.52 -8.25 35.23
C GLN A 1137 10.96 -8.70 33.83
N ILE A 1138 10.17 -8.41 32.78
CA ILE A 1138 10.53 -8.71 31.38
C ILE A 1138 11.81 -7.98 30.98
N LEU A 1139 11.89 -6.66 31.25
CA LEU A 1139 13.03 -5.84 30.87
C LEU A 1139 14.34 -6.35 31.50
N ASN A 1140 14.30 -6.73 32.78
CA ASN A 1140 15.49 -7.18 33.51
C ASN A 1140 15.88 -8.64 33.18
N ASN A 1141 14.90 -9.53 33.06
CA ASN A 1141 15.16 -10.98 32.99
C ASN A 1141 15.17 -11.54 31.58
N GLU A 1142 14.60 -10.83 30.61
CA GLU A 1142 14.48 -11.30 29.22
C GLU A 1142 15.07 -10.31 28.23
N SER A 1143 14.71 -9.02 28.29
CA SER A 1143 15.23 -8.03 27.34
C SER A 1143 16.72 -7.78 27.53
N LYS A 1144 17.16 -7.52 28.77
CA LYS A 1144 18.58 -7.26 29.09
C LYS A 1144 19.47 -8.47 28.85
N THR A 1145 18.99 -9.68 29.16
CA THR A 1145 19.80 -10.91 29.16
C THR A 1145 19.73 -11.67 27.84
N ARG A 1146 18.59 -11.64 27.15
CA ARG A 1146 18.31 -12.42 25.93
C ARG A 1146 17.99 -11.56 24.70
N GLY A 1147 17.82 -10.25 24.86
CA GLY A 1147 17.44 -9.34 23.77
C GLY A 1147 15.97 -9.43 23.36
N TRP A 1148 15.15 -10.19 24.09
CA TRP A 1148 13.75 -10.41 23.73
C TRP A 1148 12.91 -9.14 23.93
N PRO A 1149 12.02 -8.80 22.98
CA PRO A 1149 11.28 -7.56 23.06
C PRO A 1149 10.15 -7.61 24.09
N LEU A 1150 9.77 -6.44 24.59
CA LEU A 1150 8.63 -6.27 25.48
C LEU A 1150 7.32 -6.63 24.76
N LEU A 1151 7.07 -5.98 23.62
CA LEU A 1151 5.99 -6.32 22.69
C LEU A 1151 6.47 -7.41 21.73
N ARG A 1152 5.72 -8.51 21.66
CA ARG A 1152 6.07 -9.70 20.88
C ARG A 1152 4.97 -10.02 19.88
N MET A 1153 5.32 -10.02 18.60
CA MET A 1153 4.38 -10.46 17.55
C MET A 1153 3.99 -11.93 17.76
N PRO A 1154 2.73 -12.32 17.47
CA PRO A 1154 2.26 -13.69 17.69
C PRO A 1154 3.09 -14.78 17.01
N VAL A 1155 3.68 -14.46 15.86
CA VAL A 1155 4.55 -15.37 15.11
C VAL A 1155 5.75 -15.87 15.92
N LEU A 1156 6.24 -15.11 16.90
CA LEU A 1156 7.38 -15.50 17.75
C LEU A 1156 7.10 -16.75 18.57
N TYR A 1157 5.83 -17.02 18.90
CA TYR A 1157 5.40 -18.21 19.63
C TYR A 1157 4.70 -19.23 18.76
N HIS A 1158 4.07 -18.79 17.66
CA HIS A 1158 3.20 -19.62 16.83
C HIS A 1158 3.59 -19.53 15.34
N PRO A 1159 4.83 -19.88 14.96
CA PRO A 1159 5.27 -19.80 13.58
C PRO A 1159 4.52 -20.77 12.66
N ASP A 1160 3.97 -21.87 13.19
CA ASP A 1160 3.22 -22.84 12.40
C ASP A 1160 1.76 -22.42 12.15
N ASP A 1161 1.23 -21.49 12.93
CA ASP A 1161 -0.12 -20.96 12.77
C ASP A 1161 -0.17 -19.89 11.68
N SER A 1162 -0.72 -20.25 10.51
CA SER A 1162 -0.79 -19.35 9.37
C SER A 1162 -1.55 -18.05 9.64
N LYS A 1163 -2.49 -18.03 10.59
CA LYS A 1163 -3.19 -16.79 10.97
C LYS A 1163 -2.29 -15.94 11.86
N ALA A 1164 -1.59 -16.55 12.82
CA ALA A 1164 -0.64 -15.84 13.69
C ALA A 1164 0.49 -15.17 12.89
N ARG A 1165 0.97 -15.82 11.82
CA ARG A 1165 1.98 -15.26 10.91
C ARG A 1165 1.55 -13.96 10.20
N GLN A 1166 0.25 -13.74 10.07
CA GLN A 1166 -0.34 -12.59 9.35
C GLN A 1166 -0.86 -11.50 10.30
N ILE A 1167 -0.68 -11.65 11.61
CA ILE A 1167 -1.04 -10.61 12.58
C ILE A 1167 0.07 -9.56 12.61
N SER A 1168 -0.31 -8.30 12.38
CA SER A 1168 0.58 -7.15 12.43
C SER A 1168 0.28 -6.31 13.67
N TYR A 1169 -0.83 -5.57 13.63
CA TYR A 1169 -1.25 -4.64 14.66
C TYR A 1169 -2.47 -5.12 15.46
N GLN A 1170 -3.18 -6.14 14.95
CA GLN A 1170 -4.47 -6.57 15.50
C GLN A 1170 -4.34 -7.13 16.92
N SER A 1171 -3.20 -7.76 17.22
CA SER A 1171 -2.91 -8.29 18.56
C SER A 1171 -1.43 -8.64 18.71
N PHE A 1172 -0.96 -8.68 19.95
CA PHE A 1172 0.42 -8.99 20.29
C PHE A 1172 0.50 -9.58 21.70
N TYR A 1173 1.66 -10.09 22.05
CA TYR A 1173 1.97 -10.47 23.43
C TYR A 1173 2.73 -9.35 24.13
N LEU A 1174 2.37 -9.06 25.37
CA LEU A 1174 3.20 -8.32 26.31
C LEU A 1174 3.91 -9.35 27.19
N GLY A 1175 5.20 -9.57 26.95
CA GLY A 1175 5.91 -10.71 27.54
C GLY A 1175 5.37 -12.06 27.04
N ALA A 1176 5.34 -13.07 27.90
CA ALA A 1176 4.76 -14.38 27.59
C ALA A 1176 3.34 -14.55 28.17
N ASP A 1177 2.98 -13.75 29.17
CA ASP A 1177 1.84 -14.03 30.04
C ASP A 1177 0.59 -13.22 29.68
N LEU A 1178 0.73 -12.15 28.90
CA LEU A 1178 -0.38 -11.30 28.46
C LEU A 1178 -0.49 -11.31 26.94
N TYR A 1179 -1.70 -11.57 26.44
CA TYR A 1179 -2.08 -11.40 25.05
C TYR A 1179 -3.03 -10.22 24.93
N VAL A 1180 -2.76 -9.29 24.03
CA VAL A 1180 -3.42 -7.99 23.95
C VAL A 1180 -3.98 -7.79 22.54
N ALA A 1181 -5.23 -7.35 22.45
CA ALA A 1181 -5.86 -6.88 21.22
C ALA A 1181 -6.32 -5.42 21.44
N PRO A 1182 -5.53 -4.42 21.01
CA PRO A 1182 -5.88 -3.02 21.21
C PRO A 1182 -7.07 -2.60 20.34
N VAL A 1183 -7.82 -1.58 20.77
CA VAL A 1183 -8.83 -0.93 19.93
C VAL A 1183 -8.15 0.11 19.05
N LEU A 1184 -8.13 -0.14 17.73
CA LEU A 1184 -7.37 0.65 16.75
C LEU A 1184 -8.25 1.24 15.66
N ASP A 1185 -9.57 1.25 15.87
CA ASP A 1185 -10.56 1.81 14.96
C ASP A 1185 -11.52 2.71 15.76
N PRO A 1186 -12.02 3.81 15.16
CA PRO A 1186 -12.89 4.75 15.84
C PRO A 1186 -14.22 4.11 16.24
N GLN A 1187 -14.84 4.65 17.28
CA GLN A 1187 -16.14 4.30 17.85
C GLN A 1187 -16.32 2.80 18.16
N THR A 1188 -15.22 2.09 18.37
CA THR A 1188 -15.23 0.64 18.58
C THR A 1188 -15.26 0.33 20.07
N THR A 1189 -16.21 -0.51 20.49
CA THR A 1189 -16.39 -0.95 21.89
C THR A 1189 -16.38 -2.47 22.07
N LYS A 1190 -16.25 -3.23 20.98
CA LYS A 1190 -16.12 -4.69 20.97
C LYS A 1190 -15.14 -5.11 19.87
N LEU A 1191 -14.36 -6.15 20.11
CA LEU A 1191 -13.37 -6.66 19.16
C LEU A 1191 -13.61 -8.13 18.84
N ASN A 1192 -13.36 -8.51 17.59
CA ASN A 1192 -13.15 -9.91 17.20
C ASN A 1192 -11.66 -10.21 17.31
N VAL A 1193 -11.29 -11.08 18.24
CA VAL A 1193 -9.89 -11.39 18.58
C VAL A 1193 -9.60 -12.84 18.20
N TYR A 1194 -8.60 -13.05 17.34
CA TYR A 1194 -8.04 -14.38 17.12
C TYR A 1194 -7.03 -14.73 18.23
N LEU A 1195 -7.19 -15.89 18.84
CA LEU A 1195 -6.35 -16.41 19.91
C LEU A 1195 -5.40 -17.45 19.31
N PRO A 1196 -4.11 -17.13 19.13
CA PRO A 1196 -3.21 -17.91 18.28
C PRO A 1196 -2.74 -19.22 18.94
N GLY A 1197 -2.37 -20.18 18.10
CA GLY A 1197 -1.78 -21.44 18.53
C GLY A 1197 -2.63 -22.66 18.17
N THR A 1198 -1.93 -23.78 17.97
CA THR A 1198 -2.51 -25.06 17.58
C THR A 1198 -2.74 -26.01 18.76
N ASP A 1199 -2.07 -25.76 19.90
CA ASP A 1199 -2.27 -26.49 21.15
C ASP A 1199 -3.59 -26.07 21.82
N ARG A 1200 -4.56 -26.98 21.81
CA ARG A 1200 -5.88 -26.75 22.41
C ARG A 1200 -5.88 -26.63 23.93
N ASN A 1201 -4.79 -27.01 24.60
CA ASN A 1201 -4.64 -26.83 26.04
C ASN A 1201 -4.23 -25.40 26.42
N ARG A 1202 -3.76 -24.59 25.45
CA ARG A 1202 -3.43 -23.19 25.70
C ARG A 1202 -4.69 -22.38 25.93
N THR A 1203 -4.74 -21.66 27.04
CA THR A 1203 -5.90 -20.86 27.45
C THR A 1203 -5.61 -19.36 27.43
N TYR A 1204 -6.67 -18.58 27.24
CA TYR A 1204 -6.67 -17.13 27.24
C TYR A 1204 -7.81 -16.61 28.10
N THR A 1205 -7.51 -16.00 29.24
CA THR A 1205 -8.53 -15.51 30.18
C THR A 1205 -8.67 -14.00 30.10
N HIS A 1206 -9.80 -13.52 29.60
CA HIS A 1206 -10.06 -12.09 29.41
C HIS A 1206 -10.15 -11.36 30.76
N VAL A 1207 -9.25 -10.41 31.02
CA VAL A 1207 -9.02 -9.85 32.36
C VAL A 1207 -10.25 -9.15 32.94
N TRP A 1208 -11.05 -8.47 32.12
CA TRP A 1208 -12.20 -7.69 32.58
C TRP A 1208 -13.43 -8.56 32.89
N SER A 1209 -13.63 -9.63 32.13
CA SER A 1209 -14.80 -10.52 32.27
C SER A 1209 -14.53 -11.79 33.07
N GLY A 1210 -13.26 -12.16 33.26
CA GLY A 1210 -12.85 -13.45 33.83
C GLY A 1210 -13.11 -14.67 32.93
N LYS A 1211 -13.71 -14.50 31.73
CA LYS A 1211 -14.02 -15.61 30.83
C LYS A 1211 -12.75 -16.16 30.16
N THR A 1212 -12.60 -17.48 30.19
CA THR A 1212 -11.50 -18.21 29.55
C THR A 1212 -11.91 -18.76 28.19
N TYR A 1213 -10.97 -18.69 27.25
CA TYR A 1213 -11.06 -19.17 25.87
C TYR A 1213 -9.85 -20.03 25.53
N TYR A 1214 -9.86 -20.67 24.37
CA TYR A 1214 -8.83 -21.62 23.94
C TYR A 1214 -8.15 -21.16 22.64
N ALA A 1215 -6.91 -21.59 22.43
CA ALA A 1215 -6.17 -21.31 21.20
C ALA A 1215 -6.89 -21.83 19.94
N GLY A 1216 -6.63 -21.16 18.81
CA GLY A 1216 -7.25 -21.41 17.50
C GLY A 1216 -8.63 -20.78 17.32
N GLN A 1217 -9.21 -20.15 18.36
CA GLN A 1217 -10.53 -19.53 18.31
C GLN A 1217 -10.49 -18.06 17.87
N THR A 1218 -11.54 -17.61 17.20
CA THR A 1218 -11.86 -16.18 17.09
C THR A 1218 -13.02 -15.89 18.05
N VAL A 1219 -12.81 -14.96 18.98
CA VAL A 1219 -13.76 -14.64 20.05
C VAL A 1219 -14.18 -13.19 19.96
N ARG A 1220 -15.43 -12.89 20.32
CA ARG A 1220 -15.93 -11.51 20.41
C ARG A 1220 -15.95 -11.06 21.86
N VAL A 1221 -15.20 -10.01 22.18
CA VAL A 1221 -15.05 -9.50 23.56
C VAL A 1221 -15.39 -8.01 23.63
N ASP A 1222 -15.87 -7.58 24.80
CA ASP A 1222 -16.10 -6.16 25.08
C ASP A 1222 -14.77 -5.45 25.34
N ALA A 1223 -14.60 -4.27 24.75
CA ALA A 1223 -13.46 -3.38 24.90
C ALA A 1223 -13.92 -1.90 24.96
N PRO A 1224 -14.76 -1.53 25.95
CA PRO A 1224 -15.17 -0.13 26.13
C PRO A 1224 -13.97 0.76 26.50
N TYR A 1225 -14.17 2.09 26.53
CA TYR A 1225 -13.13 3.04 26.95
C TYR A 1225 -12.65 2.74 28.38
N GLY A 1226 -11.34 2.75 28.58
CA GLY A 1226 -10.62 2.32 29.77
C GLY A 1226 -10.36 0.81 29.88
N LYS A 1227 -10.85 -0.02 28.96
CA LYS A 1227 -10.79 -1.49 29.09
C LYS A 1227 -10.34 -2.16 27.78
N PRO A 1228 -9.07 -1.99 27.36
CA PRO A 1228 -8.55 -2.67 26.18
C PRO A 1228 -8.63 -4.19 26.33
N ALA A 1229 -8.82 -4.95 25.25
CA ALA A 1229 -8.94 -6.40 25.36
C ALA A 1229 -7.59 -7.04 25.72
N VAL A 1230 -7.45 -7.46 26.97
CA VAL A 1230 -6.24 -8.11 27.51
C VAL A 1230 -6.62 -9.48 28.06
N PHE A 1231 -5.76 -10.47 27.81
CA PHE A 1231 -5.95 -11.86 28.21
C PHE A 1231 -4.72 -12.38 28.95
N VAL A 1232 -4.94 -13.02 30.10
CA VAL A 1232 -3.90 -13.83 30.76
C VAL A 1232 -3.77 -15.16 30.02
N VAL A 1233 -2.55 -15.47 29.59
CA VAL A 1233 -2.20 -16.70 28.88
C VAL A 1233 -1.94 -17.81 29.90
N ASN A 1234 -2.52 -18.99 29.69
CA ASN A 1234 -2.30 -20.19 30.52
C ASN A 1234 -2.49 -19.99 32.03
N HIS A 1235 -3.37 -19.06 32.43
CA HIS A 1235 -3.58 -18.69 33.84
C HIS A 1235 -2.28 -18.28 34.56
N ALA A 1236 -1.34 -17.67 33.83
CA ALA A 1236 -0.10 -17.16 34.38
C ALA A 1236 -0.35 -16.25 35.59
N HIS A 1237 0.50 -16.40 36.60
CA HIS A 1237 0.38 -15.68 37.86
C HIS A 1237 1.77 -15.44 38.45
N SER A 1238 2.05 -14.19 38.79
CA SER A 1238 3.25 -13.80 39.54
C SER A 1238 2.92 -12.63 40.48
N PRO A 1239 3.70 -12.40 41.54
CA PRO A 1239 3.55 -11.21 42.38
C PRO A 1239 3.55 -9.91 41.57
N GLU A 1240 4.38 -9.83 40.53
CA GLU A 1240 4.51 -8.68 39.65
C GLU A 1240 3.26 -8.46 38.78
N LEU A 1241 2.69 -9.53 38.22
CA LEU A 1241 1.48 -9.47 37.41
C LEU A 1241 0.23 -9.19 38.26
N ASN A 1242 0.21 -9.63 39.52
CA ASN A 1242 -0.91 -9.43 40.42
C ASN A 1242 -1.24 -7.96 40.67
N VAL A 1243 -0.25 -7.07 40.61
CA VAL A 1243 -0.47 -5.61 40.74
C VAL A 1243 -1.40 -5.10 39.63
N PHE A 1244 -1.23 -5.56 38.39
CA PHE A 1244 -2.14 -5.24 37.29
C PHE A 1244 -3.50 -5.91 37.46
N LEU A 1245 -3.55 -7.17 37.91
CA LEU A 1245 -4.82 -7.86 38.14
C LEU A 1245 -5.64 -7.22 39.29
N ASP A 1246 -4.98 -6.65 40.30
CA ASP A 1246 -5.60 -5.83 41.33
C ASP A 1246 -6.16 -4.53 40.77
N PHE A 1247 -5.41 -3.85 39.90
CA PHE A 1247 -5.91 -2.69 39.16
C PHE A 1247 -7.16 -3.05 38.35
N VAL A 1248 -7.13 -4.15 37.59
CA VAL A 1248 -8.29 -4.65 36.82
C VAL A 1248 -9.50 -4.89 37.72
N ARG A 1249 -9.33 -5.55 38.88
CA ARG A 1249 -10.42 -5.78 39.84
C ARG A 1249 -11.00 -4.48 40.38
N LYS A 1250 -10.14 -3.54 40.78
CA LYS A 1250 -10.53 -2.24 41.34
C LYS A 1250 -11.26 -1.37 40.32
N GLU A 1251 -10.77 -1.34 39.09
CA GLU A 1251 -11.26 -0.45 38.04
C GLU A 1251 -12.33 -1.10 37.14
N ASN A 1252 -12.76 -2.34 37.42
CA ASN A 1252 -13.78 -3.00 36.59
C ASN A 1252 -15.15 -2.28 36.63
N GLY A 1253 -15.42 -1.47 37.66
CA GLY A 1253 -16.63 -0.63 37.71
C GLY A 1253 -16.48 0.72 37.00
N THR A 1254 -15.26 1.12 36.62
CA THR A 1254 -14.96 2.45 36.11
C THR A 1254 -15.52 2.63 34.69
N VAL A 1255 -16.19 3.77 34.47
CA VAL A 1255 -16.77 4.15 33.18
C VAL A 1255 -16.07 5.42 32.70
N ILE A 1256 -15.35 5.30 31.59
CA ILE A 1256 -14.74 6.44 30.90
C ILE A 1256 -15.71 6.98 29.85
N ARG A 1257 -15.84 8.31 29.80
CA ARG A 1257 -16.62 9.03 28.80
C ARG A 1257 -15.67 9.83 27.91
N VAL A 1258 -15.91 9.78 26.60
CA VAL A 1258 -15.13 10.47 25.57
C VAL A 1258 -15.98 11.56 24.95
#